data_AF-A0A9D2L4T6-F1
#
_entry.id   AF-A0A9D2L4T6-F1
#
_cell.length_a   1.000
_cell.length_b   1.000
_cell.length_c   1.000
_cell.angle_alpha   90.00
_cell.angle_beta   90.00
_cell.angle_gamma   90.00
#
_symmetry.space_group_name_H-M   'P 1'
#
loop_
_entity.id
_entity.type
_entity.pdbx_description
1 polymer ?
#
loop_
_entity_poly.entity_id
_entity_poly.type
_entity_poly.pdbx_seq_one_letter_code
_entity_poly.pdbx_strand_id
1 'polypeptide(L)'
;MKRKINAILASLLFVFAGAISCAKTDPGVEPTPTPDPGPGPGPDPITPSLFVSVELSSYESAGGTTPDEDLLKNLRACLFEEGQMVAIYDHPTDSEKGFGFEIDRNDGTLYVLNLSTDQLDLNKLLAEGCTEEEWLSTYIGIERGTPIQFISGSTEISSDRSNSIRLSRGFARFDLRIRTVGKAEIKSLTWENCALQTRLFSNNEIEDSESGQITTHPSSPFTEDTEGVAYLYEQQNPEALLRAEAIVHGKPCLLEAKIPAQIQRNHIYTITLTKDEADQDIQFTIESWENGEDTNLYPDLGQQIVIDTEQSELPLGAEISGDGARLTLSHSHADFLLVLDCNDELEIIPSEMGHLTIEAIGTTRGVPGKNRFRISKPLYTPGMAAEELDIQFRRKGLNNIYPEDRLTIRLLANPVRLEGEIAFDIDSYAFDFDRYVDNELGRFILPAEKELQVEFPEGEDAWIQLVPSEESNLVIRVLGGWRPNDPKADGRIQEATLVICNAADGSERECYRISRRNYGLPVTWFHGVWWCKYNARGNSRDFEDQILCTSDPAALAGKNVLDYLRDCSAEEFYELWGWAYQGDSGKGMRVIEKDGILVMDGFSTSSSVHINKLPATTLAPDGYELPSMEEFNRIFDATDYVWVMWSGSHQLRNPWNGHSRINREQRRRNDLTIGSVQATDLLCIGMSSPDFPEHEAIVWYGPGAQWNNDGIKHSNHYNNILFGVYSPEGSGWYMAGSMAGLYLTQNGAGTKDTRVLRFKKSPVEYIY
;
A
#
# COMPACT_ATOMS: atom_id res chain seq x y z
N MET A 1 17.71 2.00 21.99
CA MET A 1 17.79 3.47 22.03
C MET A 1 16.37 3.98 21.76
N LYS A 2 15.58 4.33 22.80
CA LYS A 2 15.32 5.70 23.32
C LYS A 2 14.79 6.65 22.24
N ARG A 3 13.75 7.48 22.40
CA ARG A 3 12.76 7.86 23.45
C ARG A 3 11.83 8.89 22.73
N LYS A 4 10.50 8.81 22.88
CA LYS A 4 9.64 9.77 23.63
C LYS A 4 9.95 11.28 23.50
N ILE A 5 8.91 12.07 23.16
CA ILE A 5 8.40 13.34 23.75
C ILE A 5 7.08 13.65 22.98
N ASN A 6 5.86 13.48 23.54
CA ASN A 6 5.04 14.36 24.41
C ASN A 6 4.68 15.72 23.76
N ALA A 7 3.53 16.38 23.94
CA ALA A 7 2.19 16.17 24.56
C ALA A 7 1.48 17.56 24.53
N ILE A 8 0.14 17.60 24.78
CA ILE A 8 -0.78 18.70 25.24
C ILE A 8 -2.01 18.77 24.31
N LEU A 9 -3.29 18.68 24.71
CA LEU A 9 -4.02 18.51 25.97
C LEU A 9 -5.46 18.01 25.57
N ALA A 10 -5.96 16.86 26.07
CA ALA A 10 -7.11 16.71 27.00
C ALA A 10 -8.29 17.71 26.81
N SER A 11 -9.58 17.33 26.66
CA SER A 11 -10.38 16.55 27.62
C SER A 11 -11.85 16.30 27.15
N LEU A 12 -12.45 15.20 27.69
CA LEU A 12 -13.88 14.86 27.90
C LEU A 12 -14.72 14.47 26.66
N LEU A 13 -15.55 13.42 26.61
CA LEU A 13 -16.01 12.42 27.59
C LEU A 13 -16.54 11.17 26.85
N PHE A 14 -16.36 9.98 27.44
CA PHE A 14 -16.78 8.69 26.89
C PHE A 14 -18.19 8.26 27.33
N VAL A 15 -18.75 7.41 26.47
CA VAL A 15 -20.06 6.74 26.40
C VAL A 15 -20.38 5.83 27.60
N PHE A 16 -21.68 5.71 27.93
CA PHE A 16 -22.24 4.66 28.79
C PHE A 16 -23.08 3.67 27.95
N ALA A 17 -22.77 2.39 28.09
CA ALA A 17 -23.66 1.23 27.92
C ALA A 17 -23.01 0.11 28.77
N GLY A 18 -23.66 -0.73 29.56
CA GLY A 18 -25.05 -1.06 29.87
C GLY A 18 -24.99 -2.52 30.39
N ALA A 19 -25.76 -2.92 31.42
CA ALA A 19 -26.22 -4.31 31.59
C ALA A 19 -27.10 -4.52 32.82
N ILE A 20 -28.13 -5.33 32.57
CA ILE A 20 -29.23 -5.82 33.38
C ILE A 20 -28.80 -7.00 34.29
N SER A 21 -29.41 -7.13 35.48
CA SER A 21 -30.18 -8.33 35.91
C SER A 21 -30.05 -8.66 37.42
N CYS A 22 -31.17 -8.73 38.15
CA CYS A 22 -31.73 -9.99 38.70
C CYS A 22 -32.94 -9.79 39.64
N ALA A 23 -34.10 -10.18 39.12
CA ALA A 23 -35.31 -10.83 39.65
C ALA A 23 -35.70 -10.90 41.16
N LYS A 24 -37.00 -10.60 41.38
CA LYS A 24 -38.09 -11.33 42.14
C LYS A 24 -38.05 -11.34 43.68
N THR A 25 -39.14 -11.20 44.46
CA THR A 25 -40.60 -11.46 44.30
C THR A 25 -41.45 -10.70 45.36
N ASP A 26 -42.71 -10.41 44.99
CA ASP A 26 -43.90 -9.82 45.65
C ASP A 26 -44.51 -10.62 46.86
N PRO A 27 -45.70 -10.31 47.48
CA PRO A 27 -46.66 -9.16 47.37
C PRO A 27 -47.35 -8.65 48.70
N GLY A 28 -48.14 -7.54 48.60
CA GLY A 28 -49.50 -7.47 49.21
C GLY A 28 -49.99 -6.23 50.02
N VAL A 29 -51.05 -5.57 49.50
CA VAL A 29 -52.27 -5.01 50.16
C VAL A 29 -52.42 -3.46 50.39
N GLU A 30 -53.56 -2.92 49.91
CA GLU A 30 -54.20 -1.58 50.03
C GLU A 30 -55.38 -1.61 51.07
N PRO A 31 -55.99 -0.50 51.61
CA PRO A 31 -56.87 0.46 50.87
C PRO A 31 -57.03 1.94 51.43
N THR A 32 -57.93 2.72 50.78
CA THR A 32 -58.40 4.17 50.71
C THR A 32 -59.04 4.91 51.95
N PRO A 33 -59.69 6.16 51.94
CA PRO A 33 -59.76 7.39 51.03
C PRO A 33 -59.86 8.87 51.65
N THR A 34 -59.81 9.92 50.77
CA THR A 34 -60.48 11.31 50.69
C THR A 34 -60.17 12.52 51.62
N PRO A 35 -60.50 13.83 51.29
CA PRO A 35 -61.14 14.52 50.12
C PRO A 35 -60.50 15.86 49.58
N ASP A 36 -61.15 16.49 48.57
CA ASP A 36 -60.81 17.67 47.69
C ASP A 36 -61.33 19.06 48.19
N PRO A 37 -60.80 20.24 47.71
CA PRO A 37 -61.65 21.17 46.93
C PRO A 37 -60.95 22.13 45.89
N GLY A 38 -61.59 22.33 44.72
CA GLY A 38 -61.94 23.66 44.15
C GLY A 38 -60.99 24.36 43.11
N PRO A 39 -61.50 24.94 41.99
CA PRO A 39 -60.67 25.34 40.83
C PRO A 39 -60.43 26.86 40.64
N GLY A 40 -59.32 27.20 39.96
CA GLY A 40 -59.06 28.46 39.26
C GLY A 40 -57.56 28.66 38.93
N PRO A 41 -57.15 29.57 38.02
CA PRO A 41 -57.71 29.98 36.74
C PRO A 41 -57.01 29.27 35.54
N GLY A 42 -57.65 29.27 34.36
CA GLY A 42 -57.14 28.60 33.16
C GLY A 42 -55.95 29.30 32.49
N PRO A 43 -55.14 28.57 31.70
CA PRO A 43 -54.02 29.12 30.95
C PRO A 43 -54.49 30.01 29.78
N ASP A 44 -53.69 31.02 29.47
CA ASP A 44 -53.86 31.96 28.36
C ASP A 44 -54.11 31.24 27.01
N PRO A 45 -54.87 31.84 26.08
CA PRO A 45 -55.11 31.24 24.78
C PRO A 45 -53.79 31.10 24.01
N ILE A 46 -53.45 29.86 23.65
CA ILE A 46 -52.34 29.53 22.76
C ILE A 46 -52.65 30.20 21.41
N THR A 47 -51.96 31.29 21.10
CA THR A 47 -51.96 31.87 19.76
C THR A 47 -51.43 30.79 18.80
N PRO A 48 -52.11 30.45 17.71
CA PRO A 48 -51.64 29.41 16.80
C PRO A 48 -50.32 29.87 16.17
N SER A 49 -49.21 29.27 16.59
CA SER A 49 -47.91 29.46 15.93
C SER A 49 -47.85 28.60 14.67
N LEU A 50 -47.43 29.20 13.57
CA LEU A 50 -47.20 28.50 12.30
C LEU A 50 -45.70 28.25 12.17
N PHE A 51 -45.33 27.03 11.78
CA PHE A 51 -43.93 26.67 11.55
C PHE A 51 -43.62 26.76 10.06
N VAL A 52 -42.56 27.48 9.69
CA VAL A 52 -42.05 27.58 8.32
C VAL A 52 -40.68 26.92 8.27
N SER A 53 -40.57 25.81 7.56
CA SER A 53 -39.27 25.13 7.38
C SER A 53 -38.43 25.83 6.33
N VAL A 54 -37.11 25.76 6.48
CA VAL A 54 -36.16 26.26 5.49
C VAL A 54 -35.27 25.12 5.01
N GLU A 55 -34.98 25.12 3.71
CA GLU A 55 -34.11 24.13 3.08
C GLU A 55 -33.16 24.85 2.14
N LEU A 56 -31.86 24.59 2.27
CA LEU A 56 -30.86 25.11 1.34
C LEU A 56 -30.92 24.30 0.04
N SER A 57 -31.16 24.97 -1.08
CA SER A 57 -31.07 24.37 -2.39
C SER A 57 -29.64 23.95 -2.69
N SER A 58 -29.49 22.79 -3.33
CA SER A 58 -28.27 22.45 -4.06
C SER A 58 -27.95 23.53 -5.10
N TYR A 59 -26.70 23.60 -5.53
CA TYR A 59 -26.37 24.31 -6.75
C TYR A 59 -27.18 23.75 -7.92
N GLU A 60 -27.58 24.61 -8.85
CA GLU A 60 -28.35 24.22 -10.06
C GLU A 60 -27.45 23.56 -11.13
N SER A 61 -26.22 23.21 -10.75
CA SER A 61 -25.16 22.59 -11.55
C SER A 61 -24.42 21.56 -10.69
N ALA A 62 -23.87 20.50 -11.29
CA ALA A 62 -23.21 19.45 -10.52
C ALA A 62 -21.93 19.94 -9.80
N GLY A 63 -21.82 19.62 -8.51
CA GLY A 63 -20.66 19.91 -7.66
C GLY A 63 -21.05 19.86 -6.18
N GLY A 64 -20.12 19.43 -5.31
CA GLY A 64 -20.32 19.43 -3.86
C GLY A 64 -20.27 20.84 -3.27
N THR A 65 -20.68 21.02 -2.03
CA THR A 65 -20.56 22.32 -1.32
C THR A 65 -19.27 22.37 -0.51
N THR A 66 -18.68 23.56 -0.35
CA THR A 66 -17.50 23.70 0.51
C THR A 66 -17.93 23.90 1.98
N PRO A 67 -17.12 23.48 2.97
CA PRO A 67 -17.54 23.43 4.38
C PRO A 67 -18.04 24.77 4.97
N ASP A 68 -17.61 25.90 4.42
CA ASP A 68 -17.98 27.23 4.90
C ASP A 68 -19.17 27.87 4.16
N GLU A 69 -19.52 27.39 2.95
CA GLU A 69 -20.60 27.96 2.11
C GLU A 69 -22.01 27.71 2.66
N ASP A 70 -22.22 26.60 3.36
CA ASP A 70 -23.56 26.11 3.75
C ASP A 70 -23.94 26.44 5.19
N LEU A 71 -23.10 27.19 5.88
CA LEU A 71 -23.30 27.50 7.28
C LEU A 71 -24.38 28.60 7.44
N LEU A 72 -25.60 28.17 7.81
CA LEU A 72 -26.75 29.04 8.15
C LEU A 72 -26.57 29.76 9.51
N LYS A 73 -25.43 30.41 9.72
CA LYS A 73 -25.00 31.01 11.00
C LYS A 73 -25.82 32.25 11.42
N ASN A 74 -26.33 33.02 10.46
CA ASN A 74 -26.98 34.32 10.70
C ASN A 74 -28.34 34.43 9.99
N LEU A 75 -29.13 33.34 10.04
CA LEU A 75 -30.42 33.25 9.38
C LEU A 75 -31.48 34.13 10.10
N ARG A 76 -32.09 35.06 9.36
CA ARG A 76 -33.17 35.94 9.83
C ARG A 76 -34.30 35.95 8.80
N ALA A 77 -35.54 36.18 9.24
CA ALA A 77 -36.71 36.28 8.39
C ALA A 77 -37.44 37.62 8.58
N CYS A 78 -37.98 38.18 7.50
CA CYS A 78 -38.80 39.40 7.51
C CYS A 78 -40.18 39.08 6.93
N LEU A 79 -41.23 39.44 7.65
CA LEU A 79 -42.62 39.24 7.23
C LEU A 79 -43.18 40.54 6.65
N PHE A 80 -43.81 40.43 5.49
CA PHE A 80 -44.52 41.52 4.83
C PHE A 80 -46.02 41.22 4.76
N GLU A 81 -46.83 42.18 5.17
CA GLU A 81 -48.29 42.15 5.07
C GLU A 81 -48.74 43.44 4.37
N GLU A 82 -49.67 43.33 3.41
CA GLU A 82 -50.15 44.47 2.60
C GLU A 82 -49.01 45.35 2.00
N GLY A 83 -47.87 44.74 1.67
CA GLY A 83 -46.71 45.41 1.09
C GLY A 83 -45.80 46.17 2.07
N GLN A 84 -45.96 46.01 3.38
CA GLN A 84 -45.10 46.61 4.41
C GLN A 84 -44.46 45.58 5.33
N MET A 85 -43.21 45.82 5.75
CA MET A 85 -42.54 44.97 6.73
C MET A 85 -43.21 45.13 8.10
N VAL A 86 -43.69 44.03 8.68
CA VAL A 86 -44.44 44.05 9.95
C VAL A 86 -43.75 43.30 11.09
N ALA A 87 -42.84 42.36 10.77
CA ALA A 87 -42.12 41.59 11.79
C ALA A 87 -40.76 41.09 11.29
N ILE A 88 -39.85 40.85 12.24
CA ILE A 88 -38.56 40.19 12.05
C ILE A 88 -38.48 39.00 12.99
N TYR A 89 -38.01 37.86 12.47
CA TYR A 89 -37.72 36.66 13.23
C TYR A 89 -36.23 36.32 13.10
N ASP A 90 -35.50 36.30 14.21
CA ASP A 90 -34.04 36.15 14.26
C ASP A 90 -33.58 34.93 15.07
N HIS A 91 -34.52 34.11 15.52
CA HIS A 91 -34.28 32.90 16.29
C HIS A 91 -34.86 31.68 15.57
N PRO A 92 -34.16 31.12 14.55
CA PRO A 92 -34.58 29.86 13.97
C PRO A 92 -34.48 28.73 15.01
N THR A 93 -35.38 27.75 14.91
CA THR A 93 -35.48 26.61 15.83
C THR A 93 -35.46 25.29 15.07
N ASP A 94 -34.96 24.25 15.75
CA ASP A 94 -35.11 22.86 15.32
C ASP A 94 -36.43 22.31 15.87
N SER A 95 -37.27 21.77 15.00
CA SER A 95 -38.52 21.09 15.37
C SER A 95 -38.63 19.72 14.67
N GLU A 96 -39.62 18.91 15.05
CA GLU A 96 -39.94 17.66 14.32
C GLU A 96 -40.29 17.89 12.84
N LYS A 97 -40.63 19.12 12.46
CA LYS A 97 -40.96 19.53 11.08
C LYS A 97 -39.74 20.05 10.30
N GLY A 98 -38.55 20.05 10.90
CA GLY A 98 -37.29 20.53 10.32
C GLY A 98 -36.71 21.76 11.03
N PHE A 99 -35.67 22.34 10.45
CA PHE A 99 -35.07 23.62 10.86
C PHE A 99 -35.83 24.79 10.22
N GLY A 100 -36.12 25.85 10.96
CA GLY A 100 -36.97 26.94 10.45
C GLY A 100 -37.39 27.97 11.49
N PHE A 101 -38.51 28.66 11.25
CA PHE A 101 -39.03 29.72 12.13
C PHE A 101 -40.43 29.39 12.64
N GLU A 102 -40.68 29.66 13.93
CA GLU A 102 -42.02 29.78 14.48
C GLU A 102 -42.51 31.22 14.33
N ILE A 103 -43.60 31.41 13.60
CA ILE A 103 -44.20 32.72 13.35
C ILE A 103 -45.59 32.81 14.00
N ASP A 104 -45.97 34.00 14.43
CA ASP A 104 -47.24 34.29 15.12
C ASP A 104 -48.29 34.91 14.19
N ARG A 105 -48.12 34.74 12.88
CA ARG A 105 -48.98 35.22 11.79
C ARG A 105 -49.28 34.09 10.80
N ASN A 106 -50.41 34.19 10.11
CA ASN A 106 -50.95 33.14 9.25
C ASN A 106 -51.17 33.56 7.78
N ASP A 107 -50.77 34.78 7.42
CA ASP A 107 -50.89 35.36 6.08
C ASP A 107 -49.67 36.28 5.81
N GLY A 108 -49.42 36.63 4.54
CA GLY A 108 -48.31 37.50 4.11
C GLY A 108 -47.12 36.76 3.49
N THR A 109 -46.11 37.53 3.06
CA THR A 109 -44.90 37.01 2.40
C THR A 109 -43.74 36.99 3.40
N LEU A 110 -43.13 35.81 3.58
CA LEU A 110 -41.92 35.66 4.42
C LEU A 110 -40.67 35.61 3.55
N TYR A 111 -39.73 36.50 3.83
CA TYR A 111 -38.41 36.53 3.22
C TYR A 111 -37.36 36.09 4.22
N VAL A 112 -36.52 35.12 3.85
CA VAL A 112 -35.44 34.60 4.70
C VAL A 112 -34.09 34.98 4.09
N LEU A 113 -33.16 35.40 4.95
CA LEU A 113 -31.82 35.83 4.59
C LEU A 113 -30.80 35.31 5.60
N ASN A 114 -29.75 34.64 5.11
CA ASN A 114 -28.52 34.36 5.85
C ASN A 114 -27.47 35.39 5.41
N LEU A 115 -27.31 36.44 6.21
CA LEU A 115 -26.37 37.52 5.99
C LEU A 115 -25.92 38.08 7.34
N SER A 116 -24.63 38.39 7.48
CA SER A 116 -24.07 38.96 8.70
C SER A 116 -24.79 40.24 9.14
N THR A 117 -24.96 40.43 10.45
CA THR A 117 -25.79 41.48 11.05
C THR A 117 -25.22 42.89 10.86
N ASP A 118 -23.93 43.02 10.60
CA ASP A 118 -23.23 44.26 10.28
C ASP A 118 -23.44 44.75 8.84
N GLN A 119 -23.85 43.86 7.93
CA GLN A 119 -24.08 44.20 6.52
C GLN A 119 -25.48 44.80 6.27
N LEU A 120 -26.46 44.50 7.12
CA LEU A 120 -27.84 44.96 6.96
C LEU A 120 -28.60 45.05 8.31
N ASP A 121 -29.06 46.26 8.64
CA ASP A 121 -29.83 46.56 9.85
C ASP A 121 -31.34 46.43 9.61
N LEU A 122 -31.86 45.21 9.79
CA LEU A 122 -33.27 44.91 9.62
C LEU A 122 -34.16 45.69 10.60
N ASN A 123 -33.71 45.91 11.84
CA ASN A 123 -34.51 46.60 12.85
C ASN A 123 -34.77 48.06 12.46
N LYS A 124 -33.77 48.70 11.83
CA LYS A 124 -33.93 50.03 11.25
C LYS A 124 -34.95 50.04 10.11
N LEU A 125 -34.87 49.07 9.18
CA LEU A 125 -35.82 48.95 8.07
C LEU A 125 -37.26 48.75 8.55
N LEU A 126 -37.47 47.92 9.58
CA LEU A 126 -38.78 47.75 10.21
C LEU A 126 -39.27 49.05 10.85
N ALA A 127 -38.41 49.77 11.58
CA ALA A 127 -38.77 51.03 12.23
C ALA A 127 -39.08 52.17 11.24
N GLU A 128 -38.45 52.15 10.06
CA GLU A 128 -38.66 53.11 8.97
C GLU A 128 -39.87 52.75 8.07
N GLY A 129 -40.50 51.59 8.30
CA GLY A 129 -41.68 51.14 7.54
C GLY A 129 -41.34 50.71 6.12
N CYS A 130 -40.22 49.99 5.94
CA CYS A 130 -39.76 49.49 4.64
C CYS A 130 -40.87 48.75 3.89
N THR A 131 -41.12 49.19 2.67
CA THR A 131 -42.08 48.55 1.75
C THR A 131 -41.46 47.31 1.10
N GLU A 132 -42.30 46.37 0.66
CA GLU A 132 -41.85 45.15 -0.03
C GLU A 132 -41.11 45.48 -1.34
N GLU A 133 -41.50 46.57 -2.01
CA GLU A 133 -40.82 47.08 -3.22
C GLU A 133 -39.41 47.60 -2.91
N GLU A 134 -39.24 48.35 -1.81
CA GLU A 134 -37.92 48.81 -1.34
C GLU A 134 -37.03 47.63 -0.91
N TRP A 135 -37.63 46.62 -0.26
CA TRP A 135 -36.94 45.41 0.17
C TRP A 135 -36.41 44.59 -1.01
N LEU A 136 -37.27 44.32 -2.01
CA LEU A 136 -36.90 43.63 -3.24
C LEU A 136 -35.89 44.41 -4.09
N SER A 137 -35.77 45.72 -3.88
CA SER A 137 -34.80 46.60 -4.53
C SER A 137 -33.51 46.77 -3.74
N THR A 138 -33.31 46.04 -2.63
CA THR A 138 -32.11 46.17 -1.79
C THR A 138 -30.92 45.43 -2.41
N TYR A 139 -29.81 46.15 -2.57
CA TYR A 139 -28.55 45.62 -3.10
C TYR A 139 -27.55 45.28 -1.99
N ILE A 140 -26.71 44.29 -2.27
CA ILE A 140 -25.52 43.95 -1.51
C ILE A 140 -24.31 44.06 -2.43
N GLY A 141 -23.20 44.58 -1.90
CA GLY A 141 -22.00 44.89 -2.67
C GLY A 141 -20.80 44.04 -2.28
N ILE A 142 -19.62 44.49 -2.68
CA ILE A 142 -18.34 43.87 -2.30
C ILE A 142 -17.82 44.39 -0.95
N GLU A 143 -17.14 43.53 -0.20
CA GLU A 143 -16.34 43.90 0.97
C GLU A 143 -14.89 43.45 0.76
N ARG A 144 -13.92 44.34 1.01
CA ARG A 144 -12.47 44.07 0.87
C ARG A 144 -12.07 43.48 -0.50
N GLY A 145 -12.80 43.85 -1.56
CA GLY A 145 -12.51 43.43 -2.94
C GLY A 145 -13.13 42.08 -3.35
N THR A 146 -13.96 41.47 -2.50
CA THR A 146 -14.67 40.22 -2.81
C THR A 146 -16.19 40.37 -2.60
N PRO A 147 -17.03 39.68 -3.38
CA PRO A 147 -18.48 39.65 -3.15
C PRO A 147 -18.84 39.20 -1.74
N ILE A 148 -19.73 39.95 -1.08
CA ILE A 148 -20.36 39.51 0.16
C ILE A 148 -21.26 38.32 -0.17
N GLN A 149 -20.99 37.18 0.47
CA GLN A 149 -21.77 35.95 0.32
C GLN A 149 -23.02 35.99 1.19
N PHE A 150 -24.16 35.61 0.60
CA PHE A 150 -25.44 35.52 1.29
C PHE A 150 -26.30 34.42 0.69
N ILE A 151 -27.30 33.98 1.44
CA ILE A 151 -28.30 33.00 1.02
C ILE A 151 -29.68 33.59 1.29
N SER A 152 -30.60 33.47 0.34
CA SER A 152 -31.91 34.13 0.38
C SER A 152 -33.01 33.23 -0.16
N GLY A 153 -34.23 33.39 0.30
CA GLY A 153 -35.43 32.77 -0.29
C GLY A 153 -36.71 33.36 0.28
N SER A 154 -37.84 33.08 -0.35
CA SER A 154 -39.14 33.59 0.11
C SER A 154 -40.28 32.63 -0.16
N THR A 155 -41.39 32.79 0.57
CA THR A 155 -42.65 32.08 0.30
C THR A 155 -43.84 32.88 0.80
N GLU A 156 -44.99 32.68 0.17
CA GLU A 156 -46.28 33.15 0.68
C GLU A 156 -46.79 32.17 1.76
N ILE A 157 -47.05 32.71 2.95
CA ILE A 157 -47.51 31.95 4.11
C ILE A 157 -48.99 31.63 3.96
N SER A 158 -49.35 30.38 4.25
CA SER A 158 -50.76 29.96 4.32
C SER A 158 -50.99 29.02 5.49
N SER A 159 -52.11 29.21 6.21
CA SER A 159 -52.54 28.32 7.30
C SER A 159 -52.99 26.94 6.84
N ASP A 160 -53.29 26.78 5.55
CA ASP A 160 -53.98 25.60 5.02
C ASP A 160 -53.02 24.54 4.44
N ARG A 161 -51.71 24.83 4.45
CA ARG A 161 -50.65 23.94 3.96
C ARG A 161 -49.40 24.03 4.84
N SER A 162 -48.50 23.07 4.67
CA SER A 162 -47.13 23.21 5.18
C SER A 162 -46.40 24.31 4.39
N ASN A 163 -45.73 25.22 5.11
CA ASN A 163 -44.92 26.28 4.51
C ASN A 163 -43.45 25.88 4.56
N SER A 164 -42.81 25.86 3.40
CA SER A 164 -41.37 25.65 3.28
C SER A 164 -40.77 26.71 2.37
N ILE A 165 -39.54 27.12 2.67
CA ILE A 165 -38.76 28.08 1.89
C ILE A 165 -37.51 27.37 1.39
N ARG A 166 -37.34 27.37 0.06
CA ARG A 166 -36.08 27.00 -0.57
C ARG A 166 -35.17 28.22 -0.61
N LEU A 167 -33.99 28.08 -0.04
CA LEU A 167 -32.98 29.11 0.00
C LEU A 167 -31.97 28.86 -1.12
N SER A 168 -31.60 29.90 -1.86
CA SER A 168 -30.55 29.84 -2.88
C SER A 168 -29.41 30.79 -2.53
N ARG A 169 -28.20 30.44 -2.96
CA ARG A 169 -27.03 31.32 -2.82
C ARG A 169 -27.22 32.53 -3.72
N GLY A 170 -26.92 33.72 -3.20
CA GLY A 170 -26.99 34.99 -3.92
C GLY A 170 -25.82 35.25 -4.87
N PHE A 171 -24.98 34.25 -5.09
CA PHE A 171 -23.74 34.32 -5.86
C PHE A 171 -23.53 33.03 -6.64
N ALA A 172 -22.66 33.08 -7.64
CA ALA A 172 -22.13 31.95 -8.38
C ALA A 172 -20.76 31.55 -7.83
N ARG A 173 -20.42 30.25 -7.88
CA ARG A 173 -19.11 29.72 -7.52
C ARG A 173 -18.29 29.40 -8.76
N PHE A 174 -16.98 29.62 -8.69
CA PHE A 174 -16.05 29.20 -9.73
C PHE A 174 -15.04 28.19 -9.17
N ASP A 175 -14.94 27.04 -9.85
CA ASP A 175 -14.01 25.95 -9.52
C ASP A 175 -12.89 25.90 -10.56
N LEU A 176 -11.71 25.42 -10.17
CA LEU A 176 -10.52 25.33 -11.01
C LEU A 176 -10.13 23.88 -11.29
N ARG A 177 -9.90 23.56 -12.56
CA ARG A 177 -9.40 22.26 -13.05
C ARG A 177 -8.07 22.44 -13.77
N ILE A 178 -7.05 21.68 -13.39
CA ILE A 178 -5.73 21.71 -14.02
C ILE A 178 -5.51 20.39 -14.78
N ARG A 179 -5.40 20.49 -16.11
CA ARG A 179 -5.25 19.37 -17.06
C ARG A 179 -4.01 19.58 -17.92
N THR A 180 -2.85 19.61 -17.29
CA THR A 180 -1.56 19.87 -17.96
C THR A 180 -0.60 18.70 -17.79
N VAL A 181 0.10 18.33 -18.86
CA VAL A 181 1.21 17.35 -18.75
C VAL A 181 2.43 18.04 -18.13
N GLY A 182 2.65 17.89 -16.82
CA GLY A 182 3.72 18.55 -16.06
C GLY A 182 3.20 19.62 -15.09
N LYS A 183 4.10 20.38 -14.45
CA LYS A 183 3.73 21.34 -13.40
C LYS A 183 3.12 22.63 -13.95
N ALA A 184 1.98 23.02 -13.38
CA ALA A 184 1.33 24.32 -13.57
C ALA A 184 1.04 24.96 -12.19
N GLU A 185 1.20 26.27 -12.09
CA GLU A 185 0.93 27.05 -10.87
C GLU A 185 0.15 28.32 -11.23
N ILE A 186 -1.07 28.49 -10.72
CA ILE A 186 -1.85 29.74 -10.88
C ILE A 186 -1.63 30.63 -9.65
N LYS A 187 -1.09 31.83 -9.87
CA LYS A 187 -0.73 32.80 -8.82
C LYS A 187 -1.87 33.74 -8.45
N SER A 188 -2.70 34.13 -9.41
CA SER A 188 -3.85 35.00 -9.18
C SER A 188 -4.88 34.89 -10.30
N LEU A 189 -6.14 35.14 -9.96
CA LEU A 189 -7.27 35.21 -10.88
C LEU A 189 -7.88 36.62 -10.81
N THR A 190 -7.97 37.32 -11.94
CA THR A 190 -8.51 38.68 -12.05
C THR A 190 -9.71 38.69 -12.98
N TRP A 191 -10.87 39.02 -12.43
CA TRP A 191 -12.14 39.13 -13.13
C TRP A 191 -12.37 40.60 -13.49
N GLU A 192 -12.39 40.94 -14.78
CA GLU A 192 -12.62 42.32 -15.25
C GLU A 192 -14.05 42.46 -15.78
N ASN A 193 -14.59 43.68 -15.63
CA ASN A 193 -15.96 44.05 -16.01
C ASN A 193 -17.05 43.19 -15.34
N CYS A 194 -16.82 42.74 -14.11
CA CYS A 194 -17.81 41.96 -13.36
C CYS A 194 -18.66 42.83 -12.43
N ALA A 195 -19.91 42.44 -12.22
CA ALA A 195 -20.84 43.09 -11.28
C ALA A 195 -20.25 43.21 -9.87
N LEU A 196 -20.29 44.43 -9.31
CA LEU A 196 -19.84 44.72 -7.95
C LEU A 196 -20.96 44.71 -6.90
N GLN A 197 -22.21 44.57 -7.35
CA GLN A 197 -23.38 44.49 -6.48
C GLN A 197 -24.48 43.64 -7.12
N THR A 198 -25.35 43.07 -6.29
CA THR A 198 -26.54 42.32 -6.70
C THR A 198 -27.69 42.54 -5.74
N ARG A 199 -28.91 42.21 -6.14
CA ARG A 199 -30.08 42.27 -5.26
C ARG A 199 -30.11 41.08 -4.30
N LEU A 200 -30.64 41.30 -3.10
CA LEU A 200 -30.82 40.23 -2.12
C LEU A 200 -31.81 39.15 -2.59
N PHE A 201 -32.79 39.49 -3.43
CA PHE A 201 -33.76 38.55 -3.99
C PHE A 201 -33.81 38.67 -5.51
N SER A 202 -33.95 37.54 -6.19
CA SER A 202 -34.05 37.50 -7.66
C SER A 202 -35.41 38.02 -8.12
N ASN A 203 -35.43 38.81 -9.20
CA ASN A 203 -36.61 39.44 -9.80
C ASN A 203 -36.89 38.96 -11.24
N ASN A 204 -36.44 37.75 -11.61
CA ASN A 204 -36.54 37.14 -12.96
C ASN A 204 -35.82 37.87 -14.11
N GLU A 205 -35.47 39.15 -13.98
CA GLU A 205 -34.68 39.92 -14.95
C GLU A 205 -33.37 40.40 -14.33
N ILE A 206 -32.23 40.09 -14.96
CA ILE A 206 -30.91 40.56 -14.52
C ILE A 206 -30.71 41.98 -15.05
N GLU A 207 -30.71 42.97 -14.14
CA GLU A 207 -30.48 44.37 -14.48
C GLU A 207 -28.98 44.71 -14.58
N ASP A 208 -28.67 45.74 -15.36
CA ASP A 208 -27.32 46.32 -15.46
C ASP A 208 -26.88 46.84 -14.08
N SER A 209 -25.77 46.29 -13.57
CA SER A 209 -25.15 46.72 -12.32
C SER A 209 -23.80 47.41 -12.57
N GLU A 210 -23.32 48.16 -11.57
CA GLU A 210 -21.98 48.74 -11.61
C GLU A 210 -20.95 47.60 -11.77
N SER A 211 -20.12 47.69 -12.81
CA SER A 211 -19.10 46.69 -13.12
C SER A 211 -17.70 47.19 -12.80
N GLY A 212 -16.82 46.27 -12.42
CA GLY A 212 -15.44 46.58 -12.06
C GLY A 212 -14.56 45.34 -12.01
N GLN A 213 -13.50 45.42 -11.21
CA GLN A 213 -12.48 44.38 -11.11
C GLN A 213 -12.59 43.65 -9.77
N ILE A 214 -12.60 42.32 -9.82
CA ILE A 214 -12.52 41.43 -8.65
C ILE A 214 -11.25 40.59 -8.80
N THR A 215 -10.46 40.42 -7.74
CA THR A 215 -9.19 39.68 -7.82
C THR A 215 -9.05 38.70 -6.67
N THR A 216 -8.86 37.42 -7.02
CA THR A 216 -8.53 36.36 -6.07
C THR A 216 -7.02 36.19 -5.99
N HIS A 217 -6.48 36.36 -4.78
CA HIS A 217 -5.11 36.01 -4.44
C HIS A 217 -5.10 34.85 -3.43
N PRO A 218 -4.80 33.61 -3.86
CA PRO A 218 -4.68 32.52 -2.92
C PRO A 218 -3.42 32.66 -2.05
N SER A 219 -3.46 32.14 -0.82
CA SER A 219 -2.30 32.16 0.10
C SER A 219 -1.10 31.37 -0.42
N SER A 220 -1.37 30.39 -1.27
CA SER A 220 -0.40 29.62 -2.04
C SER A 220 -0.92 29.43 -3.46
N PRO A 221 -0.05 29.35 -4.48
CA PRO A 221 -0.49 29.11 -5.86
C PRO A 221 -1.36 27.86 -5.96
N PHE A 222 -2.38 27.89 -6.82
CA PHE A 222 -3.14 26.68 -7.14
C PHE A 222 -2.31 25.77 -8.04
N THR A 223 -2.08 24.54 -7.59
CA THR A 223 -1.29 23.53 -8.32
C THR A 223 -2.08 22.25 -8.60
N GLU A 224 -3.31 22.18 -8.12
CA GLU A 224 -4.23 21.05 -8.25
C GLU A 224 -5.66 21.55 -8.45
N ASP A 225 -6.59 20.64 -8.74
CA ASP A 225 -8.01 20.96 -8.83
C ASP A 225 -8.48 21.56 -7.50
N THR A 226 -9.14 22.73 -7.57
CA THR A 226 -9.53 23.48 -6.38
C THR A 226 -10.96 23.99 -6.54
N GLU A 227 -11.82 23.69 -5.58
CA GLU A 227 -13.20 24.20 -5.54
C GLU A 227 -13.23 25.61 -4.91
N GLY A 228 -14.18 26.44 -5.33
CA GLY A 228 -14.44 27.74 -4.70
C GLY A 228 -13.30 28.75 -4.83
N VAL A 229 -12.60 28.78 -5.96
CA VAL A 229 -11.48 29.73 -6.19
C VAL A 229 -11.95 31.17 -6.37
N ALA A 230 -13.22 31.39 -6.71
CA ALA A 230 -13.84 32.70 -6.70
C ALA A 230 -15.36 32.61 -6.59
N TYR A 231 -15.97 33.74 -6.23
CA TYR A 231 -17.42 33.90 -6.23
C TYR A 231 -17.74 35.21 -6.94
N LEU A 232 -18.77 35.21 -7.78
CA LEU A 232 -19.25 36.41 -8.49
C LEU A 232 -20.75 36.54 -8.32
N TYR A 233 -21.24 37.76 -8.46
CA TYR A 233 -22.67 38.02 -8.52
C TYR A 233 -23.29 37.62 -9.85
N GLU A 234 -24.61 37.39 -9.83
CA GLU A 234 -25.37 37.23 -11.06
C GLU A 234 -25.24 38.50 -11.93
N GLN A 235 -25.10 38.32 -13.23
CA GLN A 235 -24.84 39.40 -14.15
C GLN A 235 -25.10 38.97 -15.59
N GLN A 236 -25.37 39.95 -16.44
CA GLN A 236 -25.43 39.79 -17.88
C GLN A 236 -24.47 40.79 -18.52
N ASN A 237 -23.21 40.39 -18.72
CA ASN A 237 -22.19 41.24 -19.32
C ASN A 237 -21.30 40.44 -20.30
N PRO A 238 -21.46 40.63 -21.62
CA PRO A 238 -20.65 39.92 -22.62
C PRO A 238 -19.18 40.40 -22.66
N GLU A 239 -18.86 41.53 -22.04
CA GLU A 239 -17.50 42.09 -21.97
C GLU A 239 -16.72 41.62 -20.72
N ALA A 240 -17.32 40.74 -19.89
CA ALA A 240 -16.67 40.17 -18.72
C ALA A 240 -15.59 39.16 -19.12
N LEU A 241 -14.40 39.27 -18.52
CA LEU A 241 -13.26 38.42 -18.84
C LEU A 241 -12.46 38.02 -17.59
N LEU A 242 -11.80 36.88 -17.68
CA LEU A 242 -10.89 36.38 -16.65
C LEU A 242 -9.45 36.43 -17.15
N ARG A 243 -8.55 37.04 -16.37
CA ARG A 243 -7.10 36.97 -16.55
C ARG A 243 -6.47 36.14 -15.42
N ALA A 244 -5.52 35.28 -15.77
CA ALA A 244 -4.76 34.51 -14.78
C ALA A 244 -3.25 34.72 -14.95
N GLU A 245 -2.57 35.04 -13.85
CA GLU A 245 -1.11 34.97 -13.79
C GLU A 245 -0.70 33.55 -13.41
N ALA A 246 0.03 32.85 -14.29
CA ALA A 246 0.40 31.45 -14.08
C ALA A 246 1.86 31.15 -14.45
N ILE A 247 2.39 30.05 -13.93
CA ILE A 247 3.65 29.44 -14.35
C ILE A 247 3.31 28.06 -14.90
N VAL A 248 3.46 27.86 -16.21
CA VAL A 248 3.20 26.56 -16.85
C VAL A 248 4.52 26.06 -17.43
N HIS A 249 4.92 24.84 -17.03
CA HIS A 249 6.23 24.25 -17.41
C HIS A 249 7.42 25.14 -17.05
N GLY A 250 7.36 25.82 -15.90
CA GLY A 250 8.42 26.71 -15.42
C GLY A 250 8.50 28.06 -16.14
N LYS A 251 7.58 28.38 -17.06
CA LYS A 251 7.52 29.68 -17.76
C LYS A 251 6.36 30.51 -17.25
N PRO A 252 6.57 31.78 -16.86
CA PRO A 252 5.48 32.71 -16.58
C PRO A 252 4.63 32.96 -17.83
N CYS A 253 3.32 32.89 -17.68
CA CYS A 253 2.33 33.19 -18.72
C CYS A 253 1.16 33.98 -18.15
N LEU A 254 0.59 34.86 -18.98
CA LEU A 254 -0.67 35.53 -18.71
C LEU A 254 -1.73 34.85 -19.57
N LEU A 255 -2.74 34.26 -18.94
CA LEU A 255 -3.84 33.58 -19.61
C LEU A 255 -5.08 34.45 -19.58
N GLU A 256 -5.91 34.38 -20.63
CA GLU A 256 -7.16 35.11 -20.74
C GLU A 256 -8.27 34.16 -21.18
N ALA A 257 -9.42 34.22 -20.51
CA ALA A 257 -10.62 33.48 -20.84
C ALA A 257 -11.83 34.41 -20.87
N LYS A 258 -12.76 34.18 -21.81
CA LYS A 258 -14.07 34.84 -21.77
C LYS A 258 -14.92 34.20 -20.69
N ILE A 259 -15.65 35.02 -19.94
CA ILE A 259 -16.66 34.56 -19.00
C ILE A 259 -17.97 34.37 -19.77
N PRO A 260 -18.84 33.40 -19.41
CA PRO A 260 -20.18 33.31 -19.96
C PRO A 260 -20.92 34.64 -19.86
N ALA A 261 -21.58 35.04 -20.95
CA ALA A 261 -22.26 36.34 -21.04
C ALA A 261 -23.35 36.53 -19.97
N GLN A 262 -23.86 35.42 -19.42
CA GLN A 262 -24.78 35.40 -18.30
C GLN A 262 -24.21 34.52 -17.18
N ILE A 263 -24.05 35.11 -16.00
CA ILE A 263 -23.76 34.40 -14.75
C ILE A 263 -25.02 34.38 -13.91
N GLN A 264 -25.42 33.21 -13.46
CA GLN A 264 -26.60 33.00 -12.63
C GLN A 264 -26.18 32.72 -11.19
N ARG A 265 -26.92 33.28 -10.23
CA ARG A 265 -26.74 32.93 -8.82
C ARG A 265 -27.03 31.44 -8.59
N ASN A 266 -26.50 30.87 -7.52
CA ASN A 266 -26.67 29.45 -7.17
C ASN A 266 -26.21 28.45 -8.26
N HIS A 267 -25.22 28.84 -9.08
CA HIS A 267 -24.58 28.00 -10.08
C HIS A 267 -23.06 27.88 -9.85
N ILE A 268 -22.48 26.80 -10.36
CA ILE A 268 -21.04 26.51 -10.39
C ILE A 268 -20.56 26.62 -11.84
N TYR A 269 -19.48 27.35 -12.02
CA TYR A 269 -18.76 27.50 -13.28
C TYR A 269 -17.38 26.90 -13.14
N THR A 270 -16.90 26.20 -14.16
CA THR A 270 -15.58 25.55 -14.11
C THR A 270 -14.58 26.27 -15.00
N ILE A 271 -13.46 26.67 -14.41
CA ILE A 271 -12.28 27.19 -15.07
C ILE A 271 -11.36 26.02 -15.37
N THR A 272 -11.04 25.76 -16.65
CA THR A 272 -10.16 24.66 -17.03
C THR A 272 -8.89 25.20 -17.66
N LEU A 273 -7.73 24.77 -17.13
CA LEU A 273 -6.42 24.97 -17.71
C LEU A 273 -5.96 23.68 -18.40
N THR A 274 -5.91 23.64 -19.72
CA THR A 274 -5.49 22.46 -20.49
C THR A 274 -4.19 22.71 -21.26
N LYS A 275 -3.27 21.75 -21.18
CA LYS A 275 -2.06 21.70 -22.02
C LYS A 275 -1.64 20.26 -22.31
N ASP A 276 -1.81 19.86 -23.57
CA ASP A 276 -1.45 18.54 -24.11
C ASP A 276 0.01 18.50 -24.61
N GLU A 277 0.61 17.32 -24.79
CA GLU A 277 1.94 17.12 -25.38
C GLU A 277 1.97 17.43 -26.89
N ALA A 278 0.83 17.27 -27.58
CA ALA A 278 0.70 17.52 -29.02
C ALA A 278 0.36 18.97 -29.38
N ASP A 279 -0.23 19.72 -28.44
CA ASP A 279 -0.74 21.07 -28.67
C ASP A 279 0.23 22.13 -28.11
N GLN A 280 0.60 23.13 -28.91
CA GLN A 280 1.54 24.17 -28.47
C GLN A 280 0.86 25.27 -27.64
N ASP A 281 -0.46 25.41 -27.78
CA ASP A 281 -1.23 26.48 -27.17
C ASP A 281 -1.91 26.04 -25.87
N ILE A 282 -1.87 26.91 -24.86
CA ILE A 282 -2.54 26.69 -23.57
C ILE A 282 -4.00 27.10 -23.74
N GLN A 283 -4.93 26.17 -23.47
CA GLN A 283 -6.34 26.50 -23.44
C GLN A 283 -6.75 26.86 -22.01
N PHE A 284 -7.39 28.01 -21.88
CA PHE A 284 -7.95 28.50 -20.63
C PHE A 284 -9.40 28.87 -20.89
N THR A 285 -10.33 28.04 -20.41
CA THR A 285 -11.76 28.15 -20.73
C THR A 285 -12.58 28.24 -19.45
N ILE A 286 -13.74 28.88 -19.57
CA ILE A 286 -14.77 28.89 -18.53
C ILE A 286 -16.02 28.32 -19.18
N GLU A 287 -16.53 27.25 -18.59
CA GLU A 287 -17.75 26.61 -19.05
C GLU A 287 -18.80 26.76 -17.95
N SER A 288 -19.98 27.25 -18.34
CA SER A 288 -21.19 27.02 -17.55
C SER A 288 -21.44 25.53 -17.55
N TRP A 289 -21.65 24.95 -16.38
CA TRP A 289 -22.15 23.59 -16.33
C TRP A 289 -23.55 23.59 -16.97
N GLU A 290 -23.70 22.99 -18.15
CA GLU A 290 -25.00 22.93 -18.80
C GLU A 290 -25.90 21.95 -18.04
N ASN A 291 -27.04 22.45 -17.57
CA ASN A 291 -28.17 21.61 -17.22
C ASN A 291 -28.56 20.80 -18.47
N GLY A 292 -28.56 19.48 -18.35
CA GLY A 292 -29.39 18.68 -19.24
C GLY A 292 -30.81 19.21 -19.10
N GLU A 293 -31.43 19.62 -20.22
CA GLU A 293 -32.74 20.25 -20.23
C GLU A 293 -33.71 19.52 -19.30
N ASP A 294 -34.33 20.30 -18.41
CA ASP A 294 -35.40 19.92 -17.49
C ASP A 294 -36.65 19.55 -18.30
N THR A 295 -36.55 18.46 -19.05
CA THR A 295 -37.71 17.68 -19.43
C THR A 295 -38.03 16.90 -18.16
N ASN A 296 -39.26 17.01 -17.65
CA ASN A 296 -39.81 16.04 -16.71
C ASN A 296 -39.76 14.65 -17.39
N LEU A 297 -38.58 14.02 -17.36
CA LEU A 297 -38.34 12.66 -17.74
C LEU A 297 -38.84 11.85 -16.56
N TYR A 298 -40.09 11.41 -16.66
CA TYR A 298 -40.45 10.17 -16.01
C TYR A 298 -39.41 9.14 -16.47
N PRO A 299 -38.65 8.50 -15.57
CA PRO A 299 -37.75 7.44 -15.99
C PRO A 299 -38.59 6.42 -16.75
N ASP A 300 -38.19 6.11 -17.98
CA ASP A 300 -38.69 4.91 -18.65
C ASP A 300 -38.04 3.71 -17.95
N LEU A 301 -38.58 3.37 -16.77
CA LEU A 301 -38.26 2.15 -16.02
C LEU A 301 -38.59 0.88 -16.83
N GLY A 302 -39.12 1.01 -18.05
CA GLY A 302 -39.36 -0.08 -18.99
C GLY A 302 -38.14 -0.57 -19.76
N GLN A 303 -37.03 0.19 -19.81
CA GLN A 303 -35.81 -0.21 -20.52
C GLN A 303 -34.59 -0.37 -19.60
N GLN A 304 -34.13 -1.61 -19.50
CA GLN A 304 -32.91 -1.99 -18.78
C GLN A 304 -31.66 -1.52 -19.53
N ILE A 305 -30.61 -1.19 -18.78
CA ILE A 305 -29.28 -0.95 -19.35
C ILE A 305 -28.79 -2.28 -19.93
N VAL A 306 -28.57 -2.33 -21.24
CA VAL A 306 -28.09 -3.53 -21.93
C VAL A 306 -26.88 -3.20 -22.79
N ILE A 307 -26.00 -4.18 -23.01
CA ILE A 307 -24.83 -4.00 -23.87
C ILE A 307 -25.24 -3.99 -25.35
N ASP A 308 -24.86 -2.93 -26.07
CA ASP A 308 -24.95 -2.87 -27.53
C ASP A 308 -23.80 -3.66 -28.14
N THR A 309 -24.05 -4.92 -28.48
CA THR A 309 -23.04 -5.81 -29.07
C THR A 309 -22.57 -5.40 -30.45
N GLU A 310 -23.37 -4.65 -31.21
CA GLU A 310 -23.03 -4.27 -32.59
C GLU A 310 -22.05 -3.08 -32.61
N GLN A 311 -22.16 -2.19 -31.61
CA GLN A 311 -21.31 -1.01 -31.50
C GLN A 311 -20.18 -1.13 -30.45
N SER A 312 -20.22 -2.16 -29.60
CA SER A 312 -19.12 -2.47 -28.68
C SER A 312 -17.97 -3.18 -29.40
N GLU A 313 -16.74 -2.85 -29.04
CA GLU A 313 -15.52 -3.49 -29.55
C GLU A 313 -15.05 -4.59 -28.58
N LEU A 314 -15.92 -5.54 -28.28
CA LEU A 314 -15.69 -6.52 -27.20
C LEU A 314 -14.42 -7.36 -27.45
N PRO A 315 -13.63 -7.64 -26.40
CA PRO A 315 -12.41 -8.42 -26.52
C PRO A 315 -12.72 -9.89 -26.85
N LEU A 316 -11.73 -10.59 -27.40
CA LEU A 316 -11.86 -12.01 -27.74
C LEU A 316 -12.22 -12.84 -26.51
N GLY A 317 -13.25 -13.69 -26.65
CA GLY A 317 -13.74 -14.54 -25.57
C GLY A 317 -14.67 -13.84 -24.56
N ALA A 318 -15.05 -12.59 -24.81
CA ALA A 318 -16.11 -11.94 -24.04
C ALA A 318 -17.47 -12.61 -24.28
N GLU A 319 -18.21 -12.85 -23.21
CA GLU A 319 -19.56 -13.41 -23.26
C GLU A 319 -20.57 -12.47 -22.62
N ILE A 320 -21.76 -12.34 -23.21
CA ILE A 320 -22.84 -11.51 -22.69
C ILE A 320 -24.02 -12.39 -22.30
N SER A 321 -24.64 -12.10 -21.14
CA SER A 321 -25.84 -12.80 -20.70
C SER A 321 -27.02 -12.56 -21.64
N GLY A 322 -28.00 -13.47 -21.63
CA GLY A 322 -29.16 -13.38 -22.52
C GLY A 322 -30.05 -12.14 -22.29
N ASP A 323 -29.96 -11.50 -21.14
CA ASP A 323 -30.64 -10.24 -20.80
C ASP A 323 -29.78 -8.99 -21.12
N GLY A 324 -28.53 -9.16 -21.57
CA GLY A 324 -27.64 -8.06 -21.94
C GLY A 324 -27.03 -7.28 -20.77
N ALA A 325 -27.33 -7.65 -19.52
CA ALA A 325 -26.94 -6.90 -18.32
C ALA A 325 -25.65 -7.41 -17.65
N ARG A 326 -25.06 -8.52 -18.14
CA ARG A 326 -23.79 -9.07 -17.65
C ARG A 326 -22.78 -9.26 -18.77
N LEU A 327 -21.56 -8.77 -18.56
CA LEU A 327 -20.38 -9.02 -19.38
C LEU A 327 -19.42 -9.97 -18.65
N THR A 328 -19.01 -11.06 -19.27
CA THR A 328 -17.97 -11.95 -18.76
C THR A 328 -16.70 -11.76 -19.58
N LEU A 329 -15.59 -11.45 -18.91
CA LEU A 329 -14.28 -11.25 -19.51
C LEU A 329 -13.32 -12.38 -19.12
N SER A 330 -12.51 -12.83 -20.08
CA SER A 330 -11.44 -13.80 -19.84
C SER A 330 -10.33 -13.20 -18.97
N HIS A 331 -9.37 -14.02 -18.54
CA HIS A 331 -8.25 -13.60 -17.70
C HIS A 331 -7.29 -12.64 -18.44
N SER A 332 -7.29 -12.62 -19.77
CA SER A 332 -6.40 -11.82 -20.61
C SER A 332 -6.49 -10.31 -20.36
N HIS A 333 -5.40 -9.59 -20.65
CA HIS A 333 -5.43 -8.12 -20.74
C HIS A 333 -6.45 -7.69 -21.81
N ALA A 334 -7.25 -6.69 -21.50
CA ALA A 334 -8.24 -6.15 -22.45
C ALA A 334 -8.33 -4.63 -22.30
N ASP A 335 -8.35 -3.93 -23.42
CA ASP A 335 -8.61 -2.49 -23.49
C ASP A 335 -9.56 -2.26 -24.66
N PHE A 336 -10.81 -1.89 -24.36
CA PHE A 336 -11.89 -1.94 -25.34
C PHE A 336 -12.97 -0.88 -25.13
N LEU A 337 -13.72 -0.63 -26.19
CA LEU A 337 -14.92 0.21 -26.17
C LEU A 337 -16.14 -0.64 -25.80
N LEU A 338 -16.79 -0.30 -24.69
CA LEU A 338 -18.11 -0.80 -24.33
C LEU A 338 -19.17 0.25 -24.67
N VAL A 339 -20.23 -0.17 -25.36
CA VAL A 339 -21.39 0.66 -25.65
C VAL A 339 -22.61 0.07 -24.95
N LEU A 340 -23.31 0.89 -24.17
CA LEU A 340 -24.56 0.53 -23.50
C LEU A 340 -25.74 1.21 -24.21
N ASP A 341 -26.78 0.42 -24.47
CA ASP A 341 -28.06 0.88 -25.00
C ASP A 341 -28.97 1.27 -23.84
N CYS A 342 -29.30 2.56 -23.77
CA CYS A 342 -30.22 3.12 -22.81
C CYS A 342 -30.68 4.48 -23.33
N ASN A 343 -31.99 4.77 -23.26
CA ASN A 343 -32.53 6.05 -23.76
C ASN A 343 -32.03 7.28 -22.99
N ASP A 344 -31.41 7.06 -21.82
CA ASP A 344 -30.83 8.10 -20.98
C ASP A 344 -29.29 8.08 -21.06
N GLU A 345 -28.68 9.25 -20.93
CA GLU A 345 -27.25 9.35 -20.67
C GLU A 345 -26.93 8.76 -19.29
N LEU A 346 -25.84 8.01 -19.18
CA LEU A 346 -25.44 7.31 -17.96
C LEU A 346 -24.19 7.94 -17.37
N GLU A 347 -24.23 8.16 -16.07
CA GLU A 347 -23.09 8.55 -15.24
C GLU A 347 -22.69 7.36 -14.39
N ILE A 348 -21.40 7.03 -14.36
CA ILE A 348 -20.88 5.98 -13.48
C ILE A 348 -20.88 6.50 -12.05
N ILE A 349 -21.42 5.71 -11.12
CA ILE A 349 -21.29 5.96 -9.70
C ILE A 349 -19.94 5.41 -9.24
N PRO A 350 -19.07 6.21 -8.61
CA PRO A 350 -17.81 5.73 -8.07
C PRO A 350 -18.04 4.57 -7.09
N SER A 351 -17.46 3.41 -7.38
CA SER A 351 -17.47 2.21 -6.55
C SER A 351 -16.12 1.50 -6.62
N GLU A 352 -15.89 0.50 -5.76
CA GLU A 352 -14.71 -0.37 -5.91
C GLU A 352 -14.80 -1.12 -7.23
N MET A 353 -13.98 -0.74 -8.21
CA MET A 353 -13.94 -1.36 -9.55
C MET A 353 -12.90 -2.49 -9.65
N GLY A 354 -12.44 -3.02 -8.50
CA GLY A 354 -11.37 -4.01 -8.44
C GLY A 354 -10.12 -3.51 -9.17
N HIS A 355 -9.67 -4.28 -10.16
CA HIS A 355 -8.53 -3.95 -11.03
C HIS A 355 -8.94 -3.33 -12.37
N LEU A 356 -10.21 -2.97 -12.57
CA LEU A 356 -10.68 -2.34 -13.79
C LEU A 356 -10.53 -0.83 -13.73
N THR A 357 -10.28 -0.24 -14.89
CA THR A 357 -10.41 1.20 -15.13
C THR A 357 -11.51 1.43 -16.15
N ILE A 358 -12.42 2.36 -15.87
CA ILE A 358 -13.57 2.67 -16.71
C ILE A 358 -13.66 4.17 -16.90
N GLU A 359 -13.59 4.60 -18.16
CA GLU A 359 -13.63 6.01 -18.52
C GLU A 359 -14.80 6.27 -19.48
N ALA A 360 -15.65 7.24 -19.16
CA ALA A 360 -16.70 7.66 -20.08
C ALA A 360 -16.08 8.41 -21.27
N ILE A 361 -16.50 8.04 -22.49
CA ILE A 361 -16.02 8.69 -23.72
C ILE A 361 -17.09 9.70 -24.16
N GLY A 362 -16.73 10.98 -24.12
CA GLY A 362 -17.63 12.08 -24.51
C GLY A 362 -18.21 11.89 -25.91
N THR A 363 -19.51 12.15 -26.05
CA THR A 363 -20.27 12.04 -27.30
C THR A 363 -19.97 13.22 -28.23
N THR A 364 -18.77 13.26 -28.82
CA THR A 364 -18.36 14.34 -29.75
C THR A 364 -19.14 14.38 -31.08
N ARG A 365 -20.06 13.44 -31.31
CA ARG A 365 -21.09 13.34 -32.38
C ARG A 365 -21.62 11.90 -32.33
N GLY A 366 -22.72 11.62 -31.62
CA GLY A 366 -23.17 10.23 -31.42
C GLY A 366 -24.68 10.11 -31.22
N VAL A 367 -25.24 9.03 -31.74
CA VAL A 367 -26.66 8.69 -31.81
C VAL A 367 -27.33 8.81 -30.43
N PRO A 368 -28.50 9.46 -30.31
CA PRO A 368 -29.27 9.52 -29.06
C PRO A 368 -29.48 8.12 -28.47
N GLY A 369 -29.25 7.96 -27.16
CA GLY A 369 -29.48 6.70 -26.43
C GLY A 369 -28.31 5.70 -26.41
N LYS A 370 -27.07 6.12 -26.73
CA LYS A 370 -25.88 5.25 -26.69
C LYS A 370 -24.81 5.81 -25.77
N ASN A 371 -24.48 5.05 -24.72
CA ASN A 371 -23.49 5.41 -23.71
C ASN A 371 -22.18 4.67 -23.97
N ARG A 372 -21.04 5.39 -23.98
CA ARG A 372 -19.75 4.85 -24.42
C ARG A 372 -18.73 4.89 -23.30
N PHE A 373 -18.10 3.76 -23.02
CA PHE A 373 -17.10 3.61 -21.97
C PHE A 373 -15.85 2.92 -22.53
N ARG A 374 -14.67 3.46 -22.22
CA ARG A 374 -13.39 2.77 -22.37
C ARG A 374 -13.19 1.91 -21.13
N ILE A 375 -13.04 0.60 -21.30
CA ILE A 375 -12.70 -0.30 -20.19
C ILE A 375 -11.30 -0.83 -20.42
N SER A 376 -10.42 -0.66 -19.43
CA SER A 376 -9.11 -1.29 -19.40
C SER A 376 -8.98 -2.23 -18.21
N LYS A 377 -8.53 -3.44 -18.50
CA LYS A 377 -8.41 -4.59 -17.61
C LYS A 377 -6.99 -5.16 -17.71
N PRO A 378 -6.25 -5.29 -16.60
CA PRO A 378 -4.96 -5.95 -16.59
C PRO A 378 -5.08 -7.47 -16.82
N LEU A 379 -3.97 -8.10 -17.16
CA LEU A 379 -3.88 -9.55 -17.23
C LEU A 379 -4.02 -10.12 -15.81
N TYR A 380 -4.96 -11.03 -15.59
CA TYR A 380 -5.06 -11.73 -14.30
C TYR A 380 -3.91 -12.72 -14.21
N THR A 381 -3.10 -12.59 -13.16
CA THR A 381 -1.92 -13.44 -12.96
C THR A 381 -2.33 -14.86 -12.56
N PRO A 382 -1.47 -15.87 -12.80
CA PRO A 382 -1.74 -17.23 -12.39
C PRO A 382 -2.07 -17.31 -10.89
N GLY A 383 -3.11 -18.07 -10.54
CA GLY A 383 -3.59 -18.18 -9.16
C GLY A 383 -4.60 -17.10 -8.70
N MET A 384 -4.84 -16.04 -9.48
CA MET A 384 -5.92 -15.09 -9.18
C MET A 384 -7.31 -15.73 -9.32
N ALA A 385 -8.18 -15.46 -8.34
CA ALA A 385 -9.55 -15.95 -8.35
C ALA A 385 -10.45 -15.14 -9.30
N ALA A 386 -11.58 -15.74 -9.67
CA ALA A 386 -12.62 -15.04 -10.42
C ALA A 386 -13.31 -14.02 -9.52
N GLU A 387 -13.78 -12.93 -10.12
CA GLU A 387 -14.40 -11.80 -9.45
C GLU A 387 -15.68 -11.38 -10.19
N GLU A 388 -16.66 -10.85 -9.47
CA GLU A 388 -17.88 -10.29 -10.04
C GLU A 388 -18.07 -8.89 -9.46
N LEU A 389 -18.15 -7.90 -10.35
CA LEU A 389 -18.21 -6.48 -10.06
C LEU A 389 -19.54 -5.92 -10.58
N ASP A 390 -20.25 -5.19 -9.74
CA ASP A 390 -21.43 -4.44 -10.17
C ASP A 390 -21.05 -2.98 -10.40
N ILE A 391 -21.12 -2.55 -11.67
CA ILE A 391 -20.96 -1.15 -12.04
C ILE A 391 -22.32 -0.50 -11.96
N GLN A 392 -22.46 0.40 -10.99
CA GLN A 392 -23.69 1.14 -10.77
C GLN A 392 -23.67 2.41 -11.64
N PHE A 393 -24.77 2.65 -12.34
CA PHE A 393 -25.01 3.87 -13.09
C PHE A 393 -26.10 4.72 -12.45
N ARG A 394 -26.05 6.01 -12.74
CA ARG A 394 -27.13 6.96 -12.54
C ARG A 394 -27.49 7.55 -13.89
N ARG A 395 -28.79 7.61 -14.18
CA ARG A 395 -29.29 8.29 -15.37
C ARG A 395 -29.13 9.79 -15.18
N LYS A 396 -28.47 10.45 -16.12
CA LYS A 396 -28.17 11.88 -16.10
C LYS A 396 -29.47 12.67 -16.06
N GLY A 397 -29.53 13.66 -15.16
CA GLY A 397 -30.77 14.42 -14.89
C GLY A 397 -31.67 13.83 -13.80
N LEU A 398 -31.40 12.60 -13.31
CA LEU A 398 -32.10 12.03 -12.15
C LEU A 398 -31.23 12.06 -10.90
N ASN A 399 -31.84 12.43 -9.76
CA ASN A 399 -31.16 12.46 -8.46
C ASN A 399 -31.07 11.09 -7.76
N ASN A 400 -31.96 10.16 -8.11
CA ASN A 400 -32.01 8.83 -7.50
C ASN A 400 -31.06 7.86 -8.23
N ILE A 401 -30.41 6.99 -7.45
CA ILE A 401 -29.68 5.82 -7.96
C ILE A 401 -30.62 4.62 -7.82
N TYR A 402 -30.95 3.97 -8.94
CA TYR A 402 -31.84 2.82 -8.98
C TYR A 402 -31.05 1.51 -8.98
N PRO A 403 -31.34 0.52 -8.10
CA PRO A 403 -30.58 -0.74 -8.03
C PRO A 403 -30.52 -1.55 -9.34
N GLU A 404 -31.50 -1.35 -10.22
CA GLU A 404 -31.58 -1.96 -11.54
C GLU A 404 -30.67 -1.33 -12.60
N ASP A 405 -30.22 -0.07 -12.39
CA ASP A 405 -29.34 0.64 -13.30
C ASP A 405 -27.87 0.24 -13.09
N ARG A 406 -27.58 -1.04 -13.30
CA ARG A 406 -26.24 -1.61 -13.13
C ARG A 406 -25.85 -2.53 -14.28
N LEU A 407 -24.55 -2.66 -14.49
CA LEU A 407 -23.95 -3.68 -15.33
C LEU A 407 -23.07 -4.57 -14.47
N THR A 408 -23.28 -5.88 -14.54
CA THR A 408 -22.43 -6.84 -13.85
C THR A 408 -21.28 -7.27 -14.75
N ILE A 409 -20.02 -7.05 -14.33
CA ILE A 409 -18.84 -7.57 -15.01
C ILE A 409 -18.28 -8.75 -14.22
N ARG A 410 -18.24 -9.92 -14.86
CA ARG A 410 -17.62 -11.13 -14.31
C ARG A 410 -16.22 -11.33 -14.91
N LEU A 411 -15.20 -11.28 -14.09
CA LEU A 411 -13.81 -11.49 -14.46
C LEU A 411 -13.44 -12.94 -14.16
N LEU A 412 -13.06 -13.70 -15.20
CA LEU A 412 -12.66 -15.09 -15.02
C LEU A 412 -11.25 -15.19 -14.45
N ALA A 413 -11.06 -16.18 -13.57
CA ALA A 413 -9.75 -16.55 -13.03
C ALA A 413 -8.77 -16.92 -14.16
N ASN A 414 -7.48 -16.70 -13.93
CA ASN A 414 -6.46 -17.30 -14.80
C ASN A 414 -6.59 -18.83 -14.72
N PRO A 415 -6.68 -19.55 -15.85
CA PRO A 415 -6.85 -20.99 -15.85
C PRO A 415 -5.60 -21.74 -15.33
N VAL A 416 -4.45 -21.08 -15.32
CA VAL A 416 -3.21 -21.58 -14.70
C VAL A 416 -3.26 -21.36 -13.20
N ARG A 417 -3.07 -22.45 -12.45
CA ARG A 417 -3.00 -22.39 -10.98
C ARG A 417 -1.56 -22.49 -10.49
N LEU A 418 -1.29 -21.83 -9.37
CA LEU A 418 0.00 -21.86 -8.70
C LEU A 418 -0.08 -22.61 -7.37
N GLU A 419 0.97 -23.35 -7.07
CA GLU A 419 1.28 -23.84 -5.73
C GLU A 419 2.71 -23.43 -5.35
N GLY A 420 2.96 -23.15 -4.07
CA GLY A 420 4.27 -22.71 -3.58
C GLY A 420 4.29 -21.24 -3.16
N GLU A 421 5.48 -20.65 -3.12
CA GLU A 421 5.68 -19.27 -2.63
C GLU A 421 5.44 -18.21 -3.72
N ILE A 422 5.50 -18.56 -5.00
CA ILE A 422 5.36 -17.61 -6.12
C ILE A 422 3.95 -17.00 -6.13
N ALA A 423 3.88 -15.68 -6.04
CA ALA A 423 2.64 -14.91 -6.17
C ALA A 423 2.91 -13.59 -6.93
N PHE A 424 2.47 -13.51 -8.18
CA PHE A 424 2.78 -12.35 -9.02
C PHE A 424 1.93 -11.13 -8.66
N ASP A 425 2.61 -9.99 -8.55
CA ASP A 425 1.98 -8.68 -8.50
C ASP A 425 1.25 -8.38 -9.82
N ILE A 426 0.03 -7.86 -9.74
CA ILE A 426 -0.84 -7.68 -10.92
C ILE A 426 -0.39 -6.51 -11.81
N ASP A 427 0.29 -5.53 -11.24
CA ASP A 427 0.72 -4.34 -11.98
C ASP A 427 2.07 -4.58 -12.68
N SER A 428 3.00 -5.23 -12.00
CA SER A 428 4.36 -5.46 -12.48
C SER A 428 4.59 -6.84 -13.09
N TYR A 429 3.68 -7.80 -12.87
CA TYR A 429 3.82 -9.21 -13.27
C TYR A 429 5.11 -9.86 -12.76
N ALA A 430 5.58 -9.41 -11.60
CA ALA A 430 6.84 -9.82 -11.01
C ALA A 430 6.66 -10.41 -9.61
N PHE A 431 7.58 -11.29 -9.22
CA PHE A 431 7.71 -11.81 -7.86
C PHE A 431 9.18 -11.86 -7.45
N ASP A 432 9.53 -11.10 -6.41
CA ASP A 432 10.86 -11.11 -5.81
C ASP A 432 10.86 -11.93 -4.53
N PHE A 433 11.67 -12.98 -4.48
CA PHE A 433 11.87 -13.75 -3.26
C PHE A 433 12.61 -12.94 -2.17
N ASP A 434 13.36 -11.89 -2.56
CA ASP A 434 14.19 -11.01 -1.71
C ASP A 434 15.20 -11.75 -0.80
N ARG A 435 15.43 -13.04 -1.06
CA ARG A 435 16.39 -13.89 -0.37
C ARG A 435 16.99 -14.90 -1.34
N TYR A 436 17.96 -15.68 -0.86
CA TYR A 436 18.45 -16.82 -1.61
C TYR A 436 17.46 -17.98 -1.50
N VAL A 437 17.07 -18.55 -2.65
CA VAL A 437 16.20 -19.72 -2.75
C VAL A 437 16.74 -20.67 -3.83
N ASP A 438 16.62 -21.97 -3.62
CA ASP A 438 16.92 -23.01 -4.61
C ASP A 438 15.98 -24.21 -4.44
N ASN A 439 16.15 -25.23 -5.29
CA ASN A 439 15.21 -26.34 -5.44
C ASN A 439 13.83 -25.85 -5.90
N GLU A 440 12.76 -26.51 -5.48
CA GLU A 440 11.42 -26.20 -5.96
C GLU A 440 10.91 -24.84 -5.44
N LEU A 441 10.81 -23.88 -6.36
CA LEU A 441 10.33 -22.51 -6.08
C LEU A 441 8.80 -22.41 -6.14
N GLY A 442 8.18 -23.26 -6.95
CA GLY A 442 6.74 -23.33 -7.13
C GLY A 442 6.33 -24.33 -8.19
N ARG A 443 5.02 -24.56 -8.31
CA ARG A 443 4.41 -25.45 -9.31
C ARG A 443 3.36 -24.70 -10.10
N PHE A 444 3.40 -24.87 -11.41
CA PHE A 444 2.40 -24.36 -12.35
C PHE A 444 1.54 -25.53 -12.82
N ILE A 445 0.24 -25.42 -12.60
CA ILE A 445 -0.76 -26.39 -13.08
C ILE A 445 -1.38 -25.79 -14.34
N LEU A 446 -0.97 -26.33 -15.49
CA LEU A 446 -1.29 -25.78 -16.81
C LEU A 446 -2.56 -26.44 -17.40
N PRO A 447 -3.37 -25.68 -18.16
CA PRO A 447 -4.31 -26.24 -19.13
C PRO A 447 -3.60 -27.09 -20.18
N ALA A 448 -4.31 -28.03 -20.80
CA ALA A 448 -3.72 -29.01 -21.72
C ALA A 448 -3.15 -28.39 -23.01
N GLU A 449 -3.65 -27.21 -23.38
CA GLU A 449 -3.28 -26.43 -24.55
C GLU A 449 -2.12 -25.46 -24.32
N LYS A 450 -1.71 -25.25 -23.05
CA LYS A 450 -0.66 -24.30 -22.66
C LYS A 450 0.64 -25.03 -22.34
N GLU A 451 1.75 -24.33 -22.54
CA GLU A 451 3.07 -24.73 -22.06
C GLU A 451 3.74 -23.61 -21.25
N LEU A 452 4.75 -23.98 -20.47
CA LEU A 452 5.58 -23.06 -19.69
C LEU A 452 7.02 -23.12 -20.21
N GLN A 453 7.57 -21.96 -20.55
CA GLN A 453 8.96 -21.77 -20.95
C GLN A 453 9.68 -20.84 -19.98
N VAL A 454 11.01 -20.84 -20.02
CA VAL A 454 11.83 -19.91 -19.24
C VAL A 454 12.83 -19.19 -20.14
N GLU A 455 12.95 -17.89 -19.94
CA GLU A 455 13.88 -17.01 -20.63
C GLU A 455 14.75 -16.25 -19.62
N PHE A 456 15.96 -15.89 -20.04
CA PHE A 456 16.94 -15.22 -19.20
C PHE A 456 17.40 -13.92 -19.87
N PRO A 457 17.65 -12.84 -19.09
CA PRO A 457 18.33 -11.66 -19.61
C PRO A 457 19.69 -11.98 -20.23
N GLU A 458 20.17 -11.13 -21.14
CA GLU A 458 21.49 -11.30 -21.76
C GLU A 458 22.61 -11.34 -20.70
N GLY A 459 23.42 -12.40 -20.73
CA GLY A 459 24.53 -12.60 -19.79
C GLY A 459 24.15 -13.19 -18.42
N GLU A 460 22.85 -13.42 -18.18
CA GLU A 460 22.37 -14.14 -17.01
C GLU A 460 22.54 -15.65 -17.19
N ASP A 461 22.89 -16.34 -16.11
CA ASP A 461 23.05 -17.80 -16.12
C ASP A 461 21.67 -18.49 -16.12
N ALA A 462 21.57 -19.68 -16.70
CA ALA A 462 20.34 -20.46 -16.72
C ALA A 462 20.05 -21.09 -15.35
N TRP A 463 19.76 -20.27 -14.33
CA TRP A 463 19.59 -20.73 -12.96
C TRP A 463 18.21 -21.33 -12.66
N ILE A 464 17.30 -21.34 -13.63
CA ILE A 464 15.98 -21.96 -13.53
C ILE A 464 15.89 -23.18 -14.46
N GLN A 465 15.37 -24.29 -13.94
CA GLN A 465 15.00 -25.46 -14.72
C GLN A 465 13.51 -25.77 -14.55
N LEU A 466 12.82 -26.00 -15.66
CA LEU A 466 11.43 -26.45 -15.66
C LEU A 466 11.38 -27.96 -15.77
N VAL A 467 10.73 -28.62 -14.81
CA VAL A 467 10.67 -30.08 -14.73
C VAL A 467 9.22 -30.53 -14.53
N PRO A 468 8.66 -31.39 -15.41
CA PRO A 468 7.34 -31.97 -15.17
C PRO A 468 7.29 -32.76 -13.85
N SER A 469 6.17 -32.68 -13.15
CA SER A 469 5.90 -33.50 -11.96
C SER A 469 5.79 -34.98 -12.33
N GLU A 470 6.15 -35.86 -11.40
CA GLU A 470 5.99 -37.31 -11.57
C GLU A 470 4.52 -37.72 -11.74
N GLU A 471 3.57 -36.94 -11.20
CA GLU A 471 2.14 -37.25 -11.22
C GLU A 471 1.47 -36.85 -12.55
N SER A 472 1.93 -35.77 -13.18
CA SER A 472 1.32 -35.22 -14.38
C SER A 472 2.26 -34.29 -15.12
N ASN A 473 2.31 -34.43 -16.45
CA ASN A 473 3.05 -33.54 -17.34
C ASN A 473 2.45 -32.12 -17.42
N LEU A 474 1.23 -31.92 -16.90
CA LEU A 474 0.58 -30.60 -16.83
C LEU A 474 0.94 -29.85 -15.54
N VAL A 475 1.64 -30.50 -14.60
CA VAL A 475 2.14 -29.85 -13.39
C VAL A 475 3.64 -29.65 -13.57
N ILE A 476 4.07 -28.41 -13.77
CA ILE A 476 5.47 -28.07 -14.01
C ILE A 476 6.08 -27.50 -12.73
N ARG A 477 7.14 -28.15 -12.22
CA ARG A 477 7.96 -27.68 -11.12
C ARG A 477 8.97 -26.66 -11.66
N VAL A 478 9.07 -25.51 -11.00
CA VAL A 478 10.09 -24.50 -11.27
C VAL A 478 11.23 -24.71 -10.28
N LEU A 479 12.38 -25.18 -10.76
CA LEU A 479 13.54 -25.47 -9.93
C LEU A 479 14.58 -24.34 -10.02
N GLY A 480 14.90 -23.72 -8.88
CA GLY A 480 16.05 -22.84 -8.71
C GLY A 480 17.32 -23.65 -8.54
N GLY A 481 18.33 -23.32 -9.32
CA GLY A 481 19.61 -24.02 -9.32
C GLY A 481 20.65 -23.38 -8.40
N TRP A 482 21.73 -24.10 -8.15
CA TRP A 482 22.91 -23.60 -7.45
C TRP A 482 24.19 -23.98 -8.21
N ARG A 483 25.13 -23.04 -8.35
CA ARG A 483 26.43 -23.30 -8.95
C ARG A 483 27.54 -23.28 -7.87
N PRO A 484 28.32 -24.37 -7.69
CA PRO A 484 29.44 -24.37 -6.77
C PRO A 484 30.46 -23.27 -7.08
N ASN A 485 30.83 -22.49 -6.07
CA ASN A 485 31.83 -21.42 -6.17
C ASN A 485 31.53 -20.40 -7.30
N ASP A 486 30.25 -20.06 -7.51
CA ASP A 486 29.82 -19.10 -8.52
C ASP A 486 30.50 -17.71 -8.32
N PRO A 487 31.27 -17.21 -9.30
CA PRO A 487 31.93 -15.90 -9.21
C PRO A 487 30.96 -14.72 -9.27
N LYS A 488 29.66 -14.96 -9.52
CA LYS A 488 28.61 -13.93 -9.51
C LYS A 488 27.71 -14.02 -8.28
N ALA A 489 28.06 -14.82 -7.27
CA ALA A 489 27.26 -15.04 -6.08
C ALA A 489 27.64 -14.07 -4.94
N ASP A 490 27.32 -12.79 -5.16
CA ASP A 490 27.64 -11.64 -4.31
C ASP A 490 26.40 -10.99 -3.65
N GLY A 491 25.23 -11.62 -3.75
CA GLY A 491 23.96 -11.05 -3.28
C GLY A 491 23.21 -10.20 -4.31
N ARG A 492 23.75 -10.06 -5.54
CA ARG A 492 23.02 -9.40 -6.64
C ARG A 492 21.66 -10.03 -6.90
N ILE A 493 20.78 -9.25 -7.53
CA ILE A 493 19.53 -9.77 -8.06
C ILE A 493 19.84 -10.68 -9.25
N GLN A 494 19.22 -11.86 -9.26
CA GLN A 494 19.23 -12.80 -10.36
C GLN A 494 17.80 -12.98 -10.87
N GLU A 495 17.58 -12.78 -12.16
CA GLU A 495 16.22 -12.74 -12.74
C GLU A 495 16.02 -13.85 -13.77
N ALA A 496 14.76 -14.27 -13.93
CA ALA A 496 14.29 -15.11 -15.03
C ALA A 496 12.85 -14.73 -15.38
N THR A 497 12.47 -14.92 -16.64
CA THR A 497 11.11 -14.69 -17.13
C THR A 497 10.46 -16.04 -17.43
N LEU A 498 9.40 -16.35 -16.68
CA LEU A 498 8.52 -17.47 -16.93
C LEU A 498 7.48 -17.07 -17.98
N VAL A 499 7.36 -17.86 -19.04
CA VAL A 499 6.54 -17.54 -20.20
C VAL A 499 5.48 -18.61 -20.38
N ILE A 500 4.21 -18.22 -20.36
CA ILE A 500 3.08 -19.11 -20.65
C ILE A 500 2.57 -18.80 -22.04
N CYS A 501 2.42 -19.81 -22.90
CA CYS A 501 1.91 -19.61 -24.26
C CYS A 501 1.16 -20.85 -24.75
N ASN A 502 0.50 -20.73 -25.90
CA ASN A 502 -0.13 -21.86 -26.58
C ASN A 502 0.92 -22.84 -27.07
N ALA A 503 0.83 -24.10 -26.65
CA ALA A 503 1.81 -25.14 -26.99
C ALA A 503 1.86 -25.47 -28.49
N ALA A 504 0.81 -25.14 -29.25
CA ALA A 504 0.72 -25.45 -30.67
C ALA A 504 1.55 -24.51 -31.55
N ASP A 505 1.63 -23.23 -31.21
CA ASP A 505 2.19 -22.18 -32.08
C ASP A 505 2.91 -21.04 -31.34
N GLY A 506 2.97 -21.06 -30.01
CA GLY A 506 3.59 -20.03 -29.18
C GLY A 506 2.81 -18.72 -29.09
N SER A 507 1.56 -18.68 -29.59
CA SER A 507 0.69 -17.50 -29.45
C SER A 507 0.17 -17.31 -28.02
N GLU A 508 -0.51 -16.19 -27.76
CA GLU A 508 -1.03 -15.83 -26.41
C GLU A 508 0.05 -15.89 -25.33
N ARG A 509 1.16 -15.22 -25.60
CA ARG A 509 2.34 -15.20 -24.75
C ARG A 509 2.12 -14.28 -23.54
N GLU A 510 2.12 -14.86 -22.35
CA GLU A 510 2.08 -14.18 -21.05
C GLU A 510 3.47 -14.26 -20.41
N CYS A 511 3.94 -13.18 -19.77
CA CYS A 511 5.30 -13.11 -19.23
C CYS A 511 5.28 -12.69 -17.77
N TYR A 512 5.94 -13.48 -16.92
CA TYR A 512 5.99 -13.27 -15.49
C TYR A 512 7.44 -13.35 -15.01
N ARG A 513 7.92 -12.32 -14.32
CA ARG A 513 9.31 -12.25 -13.87
C ARG A 513 9.46 -12.81 -12.47
N ILE A 514 10.46 -13.64 -12.24
CA ILE A 514 10.87 -14.06 -10.90
C ILE A 514 12.31 -13.62 -10.63
N SER A 515 12.60 -13.27 -9.37
CA SER A 515 13.94 -12.89 -8.96
C SER A 515 14.33 -13.40 -7.58
N ARG A 516 15.62 -13.66 -7.37
CA ARG A 516 16.20 -14.00 -6.06
C ARG A 516 17.47 -13.19 -5.80
N ARG A 517 17.94 -13.21 -4.55
CA ARG A 517 19.32 -12.80 -4.22
C ARG A 517 20.29 -13.94 -4.49
N ASN A 518 21.30 -13.73 -5.35
CA ASN A 518 22.32 -14.74 -5.66
C ASN A 518 23.44 -14.73 -4.63
N TYR A 519 23.23 -15.39 -3.49
CA TYR A 519 24.29 -15.60 -2.50
C TYR A 519 24.97 -16.97 -2.67
N GLY A 520 26.25 -17.02 -2.35
CA GLY A 520 27.04 -18.25 -2.42
C GLY A 520 28.17 -18.24 -1.41
N LEU A 521 28.27 -19.31 -0.62
CA LEU A 521 29.42 -19.57 0.24
C LEU A 521 30.43 -20.42 -0.54
N PRO A 522 31.75 -20.15 -0.44
CA PRO A 522 32.74 -20.95 -1.11
C PRO A 522 32.80 -22.35 -0.49
N VAL A 523 32.81 -23.36 -1.36
CA VAL A 523 32.74 -24.78 -0.98
C VAL A 523 33.89 -25.59 -1.56
N THR A 524 34.20 -26.71 -0.90
CA THR A 524 34.96 -27.83 -1.46
C THR A 524 34.14 -29.11 -1.36
N TRP A 525 34.36 -30.05 -2.27
CA TRP A 525 33.67 -31.33 -2.25
C TRP A 525 34.48 -32.37 -1.47
N PHE A 526 33.81 -33.17 -0.65
CA PHE A 526 34.41 -34.32 0.01
C PHE A 526 33.36 -35.40 0.30
N HIS A 527 33.60 -36.62 -0.21
CA HIS A 527 32.78 -37.81 0.06
C HIS A 527 31.26 -37.54 -0.03
N GLY A 528 30.84 -36.96 -1.14
CA GLY A 528 29.44 -36.71 -1.48
C GLY A 528 28.83 -35.46 -0.88
N VAL A 529 29.63 -34.57 -0.28
CA VAL A 529 29.15 -33.37 0.40
C VAL A 529 29.93 -32.14 -0.07
N TRP A 530 29.21 -31.03 -0.31
CA TRP A 530 29.79 -29.72 -0.56
C TRP A 530 29.94 -28.96 0.76
N TRP A 531 31.15 -28.97 1.33
CA TRP A 531 31.49 -28.34 2.60
C TRP A 531 31.87 -26.89 2.40
N CYS A 532 31.34 -25.99 3.22
CA CYS A 532 31.82 -24.62 3.26
C CYS A 532 33.29 -24.60 3.68
N LYS A 533 34.11 -23.83 2.97
CA LYS A 533 35.55 -23.70 3.21
C LYS A 533 35.88 -23.06 4.55
N TYR A 534 35.04 -22.15 5.00
CA TYR A 534 35.27 -21.33 6.20
C TYR A 534 34.29 -21.68 7.32
N ASN A 535 34.69 -21.38 8.56
CA ASN A 535 33.75 -21.37 9.67
C ASN A 535 32.82 -20.15 9.55
N ALA A 536 31.62 -20.23 10.13
CA ALA A 536 30.74 -19.09 10.21
C ALA A 536 31.36 -17.96 11.05
N ARG A 537 31.07 -16.72 10.67
CA ARG A 537 31.47 -15.50 11.40
C ARG A 537 30.25 -14.59 11.59
N GLY A 538 30.30 -13.67 12.55
CA GLY A 538 29.19 -12.76 12.82
C GLY A 538 27.86 -13.49 13.10
N ASN A 539 26.76 -12.96 12.60
CA ASN A 539 25.47 -13.64 12.55
C ASN A 539 25.50 -14.76 11.51
N SER A 540 25.50 -16.01 11.98
CA SER A 540 25.69 -17.19 11.13
C SER A 540 24.60 -17.43 10.10
N ARG A 541 23.44 -16.76 10.23
CA ARG A 541 22.33 -16.84 9.27
C ARG A 541 22.41 -15.78 8.17
N ASP A 542 23.24 -14.77 8.36
CA ASP A 542 23.32 -13.63 7.48
C ASP A 542 24.49 -13.79 6.53
N PHE A 543 24.21 -13.72 5.23
CA PHE A 543 25.22 -13.84 4.17
C PHE A 543 26.22 -12.69 4.19
N GLU A 544 25.80 -11.49 4.57
CA GLU A 544 26.68 -10.31 4.66
C GLU A 544 27.75 -10.48 5.73
N ASP A 545 27.40 -11.20 6.80
CA ASP A 545 28.35 -11.59 7.81
C ASP A 545 29.20 -12.79 7.36
N GLN A 546 28.90 -13.53 6.29
CA GLN A 546 29.72 -14.68 5.85
C GLN A 546 30.78 -14.29 4.81
N ILE A 547 31.65 -15.24 4.46
CA ILE A 547 32.57 -15.09 3.33
C ILE A 547 31.84 -15.60 2.09
N LEU A 548 31.61 -14.72 1.12
CA LEU A 548 30.96 -15.06 -0.13
C LEU A 548 31.98 -15.55 -1.17
N CYS A 549 31.54 -16.32 -2.16
CA CYS A 549 32.37 -16.83 -3.26
C CYS A 549 33.21 -15.75 -3.94
N THR A 550 32.62 -14.56 -4.14
CA THR A 550 33.26 -13.40 -4.79
C THR A 550 34.34 -12.75 -3.93
N SER A 551 34.32 -13.01 -2.62
CA SER A 551 35.21 -12.46 -1.61
C SER A 551 36.08 -13.51 -0.93
N ASP A 552 36.14 -14.74 -1.47
CA ASP A 552 36.93 -15.86 -0.93
C ASP A 552 38.42 -15.44 -0.83
N PRO A 553 38.95 -15.19 0.39
CA PRO A 553 40.28 -14.59 0.52
C PRO A 553 41.40 -15.53 0.08
N ALA A 554 41.22 -16.85 0.23
CA ALA A 554 42.18 -17.83 -0.27
C ALA A 554 42.21 -17.84 -1.80
N ALA A 555 41.03 -17.83 -2.44
CA ALA A 555 40.92 -17.79 -3.90
C ALA A 555 41.52 -16.50 -4.48
N LEU A 556 41.22 -15.35 -3.87
CA LEU A 556 41.79 -14.04 -4.25
C LEU A 556 43.32 -14.01 -4.12
N ALA A 557 43.87 -14.74 -3.13
CA ALA A 557 45.31 -14.90 -2.96
C ALA A 557 45.94 -15.97 -3.88
N GLY A 558 45.14 -16.67 -4.69
CA GLY A 558 45.60 -17.79 -5.52
C GLY A 558 46.05 -19.00 -4.71
N LYS A 559 45.47 -19.23 -3.53
CA LYS A 559 45.84 -20.28 -2.58
C LYS A 559 44.64 -21.17 -2.23
N ASN A 560 44.93 -22.36 -1.72
CA ASN A 560 43.97 -23.10 -0.91
C ASN A 560 43.88 -22.48 0.51
N VAL A 561 42.81 -22.78 1.23
CA VAL A 561 42.52 -22.27 2.58
C VAL A 561 43.64 -22.63 3.57
N LEU A 562 44.22 -23.83 3.48
CA LEU A 562 45.25 -24.26 4.43
C LEU A 562 46.51 -23.42 4.31
N ASP A 563 46.95 -23.17 3.08
CA ASP A 563 48.11 -22.34 2.77
C ASP A 563 47.80 -20.84 2.98
N TYR A 564 46.57 -20.40 2.70
CA TYR A 564 46.15 -19.04 3.03
C TYR A 564 46.21 -18.78 4.53
N LEU A 565 45.64 -19.65 5.38
CA LEU A 565 45.67 -19.51 6.83
C LEU A 565 47.10 -19.54 7.40
N ARG A 566 48.03 -20.26 6.76
CA ARG A 566 49.46 -20.25 7.13
C ARG A 566 50.11 -18.88 6.85
N ASP A 567 49.78 -18.26 5.73
CA ASP A 567 50.53 -17.14 5.17
C ASP A 567 49.89 -15.77 5.36
N CYS A 568 48.58 -15.70 5.64
CA CYS A 568 47.89 -14.43 5.83
C CYS A 568 48.42 -13.68 7.07
N SER A 569 48.11 -12.39 7.17
CA SER A 569 48.47 -11.61 8.36
C SER A 569 47.81 -12.17 9.64
N ALA A 570 48.34 -11.81 10.81
CA ALA A 570 47.75 -12.23 12.08
C ALA A 570 46.33 -11.68 12.25
N GLU A 571 46.08 -10.47 11.73
CA GLU A 571 44.79 -9.80 11.71
C GLU A 571 43.78 -10.56 10.83
N GLU A 572 44.14 -10.89 9.58
CA GLU A 572 43.28 -11.70 8.71
C GLU A 572 42.99 -13.08 9.30
N PHE A 573 44.00 -13.73 9.90
CA PHE A 573 43.80 -15.00 10.58
C PHE A 573 42.83 -14.88 11.75
N TYR A 574 42.93 -13.82 12.55
CA TYR A 574 42.05 -13.56 13.68
C TYR A 574 40.60 -13.35 13.24
N GLU A 575 40.36 -12.65 12.13
CA GLU A 575 39.02 -12.47 11.56
C GLU A 575 38.35 -13.79 11.16
N LEU A 576 39.13 -14.82 10.81
CA LEU A 576 38.61 -16.15 10.47
C LEU A 576 38.52 -17.07 11.70
N TRP A 577 39.57 -17.08 12.52
CA TRP A 577 39.74 -18.00 13.64
C TRP A 577 38.89 -17.64 14.85
N GLY A 578 38.59 -16.35 15.08
CA GLY A 578 38.11 -15.85 16.37
C GLY A 578 36.63 -16.08 16.70
N TRP A 579 35.92 -17.02 16.08
CA TRP A 579 34.46 -17.14 16.21
C TRP A 579 33.99 -18.47 16.78
N ALA A 580 33.01 -18.42 17.69
CA ALA A 580 32.24 -19.57 18.13
C ALA A 580 30.80 -19.18 18.50
N TYR A 581 29.94 -20.18 18.68
CA TYR A 581 28.50 -20.01 18.85
C TYR A 581 27.98 -20.79 20.05
N GLN A 582 26.90 -20.29 20.65
CA GLN A 582 26.18 -20.92 21.76
C GLN A 582 24.67 -20.71 21.58
N GLY A 583 23.90 -21.75 21.92
CA GLY A 583 22.45 -21.74 21.82
C GLY A 583 21.93 -21.68 20.39
N ASP A 584 20.72 -21.15 20.22
CA ASP A 584 20.01 -21.01 18.95
C ASP A 584 20.04 -19.56 18.40
N SER A 585 20.82 -18.66 19.00
CA SER A 585 20.75 -17.25 18.63
C SER A 585 21.30 -16.94 17.23
N GLY A 586 22.20 -17.79 16.70
CA GLY A 586 22.96 -17.53 15.48
C GLY A 586 23.96 -16.37 15.60
N LYS A 587 24.09 -15.73 16.76
CA LYS A 587 25.04 -14.63 16.97
C LYS A 587 26.40 -15.19 17.34
N GLY A 588 27.41 -14.88 16.54
CA GLY A 588 28.79 -15.26 16.78
C GLY A 588 29.36 -14.51 17.98
N MET A 589 30.00 -15.26 18.87
CA MET A 589 30.81 -14.72 19.96
C MET A 589 32.24 -14.65 19.46
N ARG A 590 32.82 -13.45 19.53
CA ARG A 590 34.19 -13.22 19.13
C ARG A 590 35.13 -13.49 20.31
N VAL A 591 36.29 -14.09 20.06
CA VAL A 591 37.33 -14.24 21.08
C VAL A 591 37.81 -12.84 21.48
N ILE A 592 37.89 -12.54 22.76
CA ILE A 592 38.46 -11.30 23.30
C ILE A 592 39.39 -11.62 24.46
N GLU A 593 40.26 -10.67 24.81
CA GLU A 593 41.04 -10.72 26.04
C GLU A 593 40.26 -10.07 27.18
N LYS A 594 40.16 -10.78 28.30
CA LYS A 594 39.58 -10.29 29.55
C LYS A 594 40.42 -10.77 30.71
N ASP A 595 40.99 -9.83 31.46
CA ASP A 595 41.80 -10.08 32.65
C ASP A 595 42.99 -11.04 32.38
N GLY A 596 43.63 -10.91 31.21
CA GLY A 596 44.74 -11.74 30.77
C GLY A 596 44.34 -13.14 30.28
N ILE A 597 43.06 -13.40 30.08
CA ILE A 597 42.50 -14.68 29.63
C ILE A 597 41.73 -14.46 28.33
N LEU A 598 41.89 -15.35 27.36
CA LEU A 598 41.05 -15.34 26.16
C LEU A 598 39.71 -15.99 26.46
N VAL A 599 38.63 -15.28 26.16
CA VAL A 599 37.24 -15.68 26.40
C VAL A 599 36.38 -15.36 25.17
N MET A 600 35.20 -15.95 25.09
CA MET A 600 34.17 -15.66 24.10
C MET A 600 33.31 -14.49 24.58
N ASP A 601 33.26 -13.40 23.82
CA ASP A 601 32.46 -12.24 24.14
C ASP A 601 30.96 -12.58 24.11
N GLY A 602 30.24 -12.30 25.19
CA GLY A 602 28.86 -12.70 25.37
C GLY A 602 28.62 -14.15 25.82
N PHE A 603 29.68 -14.90 26.18
CA PHE A 603 29.54 -16.25 26.74
C PHE A 603 28.64 -16.27 27.99
N SER A 604 27.74 -17.24 28.04
CA SER A 604 26.88 -17.47 29.21
C SER A 604 26.98 -18.91 29.73
N THR A 605 27.12 -19.06 31.05
CA THR A 605 27.00 -20.37 31.70
C THR A 605 25.56 -20.87 31.84
N SER A 606 24.56 -20.04 31.49
CA SER A 606 23.14 -20.33 31.65
C SER A 606 22.43 -20.75 30.36
N SER A 607 23.15 -20.96 29.25
CA SER A 607 22.55 -21.44 28.00
C SER A 607 21.92 -22.83 28.18
N SER A 608 20.63 -22.94 27.86
CA SER A 608 19.84 -24.17 27.96
C SER A 608 19.64 -24.90 26.64
N VAL A 609 20.08 -24.31 25.52
CA VAL A 609 19.85 -24.85 24.18
C VAL A 609 21.09 -25.58 23.67
N HIS A 610 20.91 -26.82 23.21
CA HIS A 610 21.98 -27.65 22.68
C HIS A 610 22.05 -27.51 21.14
N ILE A 611 23.10 -26.86 20.63
CA ILE A 611 23.30 -26.62 19.18
C ILE A 611 23.07 -27.88 18.36
N ASN A 612 23.69 -29.01 18.74
CA ASN A 612 23.62 -30.21 17.90
C ASN A 612 22.21 -30.81 17.78
N LYS A 613 21.29 -30.47 18.70
CA LYS A 613 19.91 -30.97 18.69
C LYS A 613 18.95 -30.06 17.90
N LEU A 614 19.42 -28.90 17.46
CA LEU A 614 18.63 -28.00 16.63
C LEU A 614 18.43 -28.62 15.23
N PRO A 615 17.32 -28.30 14.54
CA PRO A 615 17.20 -28.57 13.11
C PRO A 615 18.43 -28.05 12.34
N ALA A 616 18.87 -28.79 11.32
CA ALA A 616 20.13 -28.51 10.62
C ALA A 616 20.21 -27.10 10.00
N THR A 617 19.08 -26.55 9.57
CA THR A 617 18.96 -25.22 8.95
C THR A 617 18.84 -24.09 9.98
N THR A 618 18.62 -24.39 11.27
CA THR A 618 18.27 -23.36 12.27
C THR A 618 19.35 -22.29 12.43
N LEU A 619 20.63 -22.62 12.24
CA LEU A 619 21.75 -21.69 12.44
C LEU A 619 22.43 -21.27 11.13
N ALA A 620 22.01 -21.80 9.99
CA ALA A 620 22.67 -21.57 8.71
C ALA A 620 21.93 -20.50 7.88
N PRO A 621 22.60 -19.87 6.91
CA PRO A 621 21.93 -19.07 5.89
C PRO A 621 21.07 -19.96 4.98
N ASP A 622 20.12 -19.35 4.26
CA ASP A 622 19.23 -20.06 3.34
C ASP A 622 20.01 -20.90 2.32
N GLY A 623 19.56 -22.13 2.06
CA GLY A 623 20.24 -23.07 1.16
C GLY A 623 21.46 -23.78 1.75
N TYR A 624 21.83 -23.50 3.00
CA TYR A 624 22.90 -24.18 3.72
C TYR A 624 22.38 -24.82 5.01
N GLU A 625 23.12 -25.77 5.54
CA GLU A 625 22.75 -26.45 6.78
C GLU A 625 23.98 -26.95 7.55
N LEU A 626 23.79 -27.24 8.85
CA LEU A 626 24.80 -27.94 9.64
C LEU A 626 25.00 -29.37 9.14
N PRO A 627 26.26 -29.80 8.90
CA PRO A 627 26.56 -31.17 8.54
C PRO A 627 26.15 -32.13 9.65
N SER A 628 25.62 -33.28 9.25
CA SER A 628 25.18 -34.34 10.14
C SER A 628 26.34 -35.10 10.77
N MET A 629 26.05 -35.82 11.86
CA MET A 629 27.02 -36.72 12.50
C MET A 629 27.57 -37.77 11.52
N GLU A 630 26.73 -38.28 10.63
CA GLU A 630 27.13 -39.26 9.62
C GLU A 630 28.14 -38.65 8.62
N GLU A 631 27.93 -37.41 8.19
CA GLU A 631 28.86 -36.72 7.27
C GLU A 631 30.20 -36.41 7.94
N PHE A 632 30.21 -36.04 9.22
CA PHE A 632 31.46 -35.94 9.99
C PHE A 632 32.16 -37.30 10.12
N ASN A 633 31.40 -38.40 10.30
CA ASN A 633 31.98 -39.75 10.39
C ASN A 633 32.65 -40.19 9.08
N ARG A 634 32.21 -39.70 7.91
CA ARG A 634 32.89 -39.90 6.62
C ARG A 634 34.31 -39.28 6.58
N ILE A 635 34.68 -38.49 7.59
CA ILE A 635 35.99 -37.83 7.70
C ILE A 635 36.72 -38.29 8.98
N PHE A 636 36.04 -38.39 10.12
CA PHE A 636 36.67 -38.53 11.43
C PHE A 636 36.58 -39.92 12.05
N ASP A 637 35.59 -40.75 11.69
CA ASP A 637 35.41 -42.07 12.30
C ASP A 637 36.42 -43.07 11.72
N ALA A 638 37.53 -43.22 12.42
CA ALA A 638 38.66 -44.02 12.00
C ALA A 638 38.77 -45.34 12.77
N THR A 639 39.49 -46.30 12.18
CA THR A 639 39.80 -47.59 12.82
C THR A 639 40.74 -47.43 14.03
N ASP A 640 41.48 -46.32 14.10
CA ASP A 640 42.42 -45.92 15.16
C ASP A 640 42.28 -44.42 15.43
N TYR A 641 43.02 -43.87 16.41
CA TYR A 641 43.01 -42.45 16.74
C TYR A 641 43.38 -41.56 15.54
N VAL A 642 42.59 -40.52 15.31
CA VAL A 642 42.93 -39.46 14.35
C VAL A 642 43.76 -38.39 15.06
N TRP A 643 45.08 -38.60 15.06
CA TRP A 643 46.05 -37.64 15.59
C TRP A 643 46.12 -36.38 14.72
N VAL A 644 45.89 -35.22 15.32
CA VAL A 644 45.80 -33.93 14.60
C VAL A 644 47.00 -33.01 14.83
N MET A 645 47.94 -33.39 15.70
CA MET A 645 49.16 -32.61 15.96
C MET A 645 50.24 -32.73 14.86
N TRP A 646 50.10 -33.71 13.95
CA TRP A 646 51.06 -34.01 12.88
C TRP A 646 50.32 -34.27 11.56
N SER A 647 51.01 -34.00 10.45
CA SER A 647 50.58 -34.51 9.15
C SER A 647 50.67 -36.04 9.11
N GLY A 648 49.83 -36.69 8.31
CA GLY A 648 49.77 -38.14 8.21
C GLY A 648 48.56 -38.62 7.43
N SER A 649 48.08 -39.81 7.77
CA SER A 649 46.83 -40.36 7.20
C SER A 649 46.10 -41.22 8.22
N HIS A 650 44.82 -41.46 8.02
CA HIS A 650 44.04 -42.47 8.76
C HIS A 650 43.16 -43.28 7.82
N GLN A 651 42.66 -44.40 8.32
CA GLN A 651 41.69 -45.25 7.65
C GLN A 651 40.33 -45.09 8.34
N LEU A 652 39.31 -44.80 7.54
CA LEU A 652 37.93 -44.75 7.99
C LEU A 652 37.49 -46.14 8.44
N ARG A 653 36.74 -46.19 9.54
CA ARG A 653 36.09 -47.40 10.04
C ARG A 653 35.05 -47.92 9.05
N ASN A 654 34.29 -46.99 8.48
CA ASN A 654 33.27 -47.23 7.46
C ASN A 654 33.67 -46.47 6.19
N PRO A 655 34.22 -47.14 5.16
CA PRO A 655 34.59 -46.49 3.90
C PRO A 655 33.38 -45.86 3.21
N TRP A 656 33.54 -44.65 2.68
CA TRP A 656 32.49 -44.02 1.87
C TRP A 656 32.63 -44.48 0.41
N ASN A 657 31.64 -45.21 -0.11
CA ASN A 657 31.69 -45.79 -1.47
C ASN A 657 32.99 -46.60 -1.76
N GLY A 658 33.55 -47.24 -0.74
CA GLY A 658 34.80 -48.01 -0.85
C GLY A 658 36.07 -47.19 -0.61
N HIS A 659 35.98 -45.87 -0.47
CA HIS A 659 37.10 -44.97 -0.20
C HIS A 659 37.33 -44.83 1.32
N SER A 660 38.46 -45.34 1.80
CA SER A 660 38.76 -45.43 3.24
C SER A 660 39.91 -44.55 3.71
N ARG A 661 40.80 -44.11 2.82
CA ARG A 661 42.01 -43.39 3.20
C ARG A 661 41.76 -41.89 3.23
N ILE A 662 42.21 -41.22 4.28
CA ILE A 662 42.23 -39.75 4.38
C ILE A 662 43.64 -39.28 4.67
N ASN A 663 44.11 -38.30 3.90
CA ASN A 663 45.37 -37.61 4.14
C ASN A 663 45.11 -36.40 5.04
N ARG A 664 46.02 -36.16 5.99
CA ARG A 664 45.97 -35.02 6.91
C ARG A 664 47.24 -34.20 6.76
N GLU A 665 47.08 -32.90 6.66
CA GLU A 665 48.19 -31.95 6.63
C GLU A 665 47.98 -30.89 7.70
N GLN A 666 49.01 -30.67 8.53
CA GLN A 666 48.94 -29.71 9.63
C GLN A 666 49.77 -28.46 9.32
N ARG A 667 49.26 -27.29 9.73
CA ARG A 667 49.99 -26.02 9.87
C ARG A 667 49.84 -25.46 11.29
N ARG A 668 50.80 -24.62 11.71
CA ARG A 668 50.82 -23.95 13.02
C ARG A 668 51.03 -22.45 12.87
N ARG A 669 50.37 -21.67 13.73
CA ARG A 669 50.62 -20.24 13.93
C ARG A 669 51.00 -19.92 15.37
N ASN A 670 51.86 -18.90 15.53
CA ASN A 670 52.41 -18.46 16.82
C ASN A 670 52.43 -16.94 16.98
N ASP A 671 51.92 -16.22 15.98
CA ASP A 671 52.04 -14.78 15.83
C ASP A 671 50.74 -14.03 16.18
N LEU A 672 49.67 -14.75 16.55
CA LEU A 672 48.43 -14.13 16.99
C LEU A 672 48.55 -13.60 18.42
N THR A 673 48.37 -12.29 18.57
CA THR A 673 48.28 -11.61 19.87
C THR A 673 46.95 -10.89 19.99
N ILE A 674 46.20 -11.14 21.07
CA ILE A 674 44.90 -10.51 21.35
C ILE A 674 45.01 -9.84 22.72
N GLY A 675 44.88 -8.50 22.74
CA GLY A 675 45.17 -7.72 23.94
C GLY A 675 46.61 -7.95 24.39
N SER A 676 46.81 -8.34 25.65
CA SER A 676 48.13 -8.71 26.18
C SER A 676 48.50 -10.19 26.04
N VAL A 677 47.63 -11.03 25.46
CA VAL A 677 47.80 -12.49 25.44
C VAL A 677 48.29 -12.95 24.07
N GLN A 678 49.43 -13.65 24.06
CA GLN A 678 49.94 -14.35 22.87
C GLN A 678 49.31 -15.74 22.78
N ALA A 679 48.58 -16.01 21.71
CA ALA A 679 48.00 -17.32 21.40
C ALA A 679 48.97 -18.11 20.51
N THR A 680 49.66 -19.08 21.11
CA THR A 680 50.68 -19.91 20.43
C THR A 680 50.15 -21.30 20.09
N ASP A 681 50.85 -21.99 19.19
CA ASP A 681 50.56 -23.33 18.71
C ASP A 681 49.14 -23.51 18.14
N LEU A 682 48.61 -22.50 17.46
CA LEU A 682 47.28 -22.57 16.84
C LEU A 682 47.33 -23.48 15.61
N LEU A 683 46.52 -24.53 15.59
CA LEU A 683 46.53 -25.54 14.54
C LEU A 683 45.52 -25.25 13.44
N CYS A 684 45.94 -25.51 12.20
CA CYS A 684 45.07 -25.66 11.04
C CYS A 684 45.33 -27.02 10.41
N ILE A 685 44.29 -27.82 10.19
CA ILE A 685 44.40 -29.20 9.71
C ILE A 685 43.61 -29.35 8.41
N GLY A 686 44.29 -29.49 7.28
CA GLY A 686 43.67 -29.90 6.02
C GLY A 686 43.45 -31.41 6.00
N MET A 687 42.26 -31.85 5.61
CA MET A 687 41.95 -33.25 5.34
C MET A 687 41.46 -33.41 3.90
N SER A 688 42.14 -34.26 3.14
CA SER A 688 41.83 -34.56 1.73
C SER A 688 41.70 -36.06 1.49
N SER A 689 40.89 -36.42 0.50
CA SER A 689 40.83 -37.79 0.02
C SER A 689 41.84 -37.94 -1.13
N PRO A 690 42.79 -38.88 -1.05
CA PRO A 690 43.71 -39.13 -2.16
C PRO A 690 43.01 -39.64 -3.42
N ASP A 691 41.77 -40.13 -3.29
CA ASP A 691 40.97 -40.64 -4.39
C ASP A 691 40.28 -39.52 -5.19
N PHE A 692 40.25 -38.28 -4.65
CA PHE A 692 39.64 -37.10 -5.28
C PHE A 692 40.60 -35.89 -5.22
N PRO A 693 41.79 -35.97 -5.86
CA PRO A 693 42.84 -34.95 -5.76
C PRO A 693 42.49 -33.61 -6.42
N GLU A 694 41.46 -33.56 -7.26
CA GLU A 694 40.93 -32.35 -7.89
C GLU A 694 40.22 -31.42 -6.89
N HIS A 695 39.81 -31.95 -5.74
CA HIS A 695 39.13 -31.18 -4.71
C HIS A 695 40.10 -30.74 -3.62
N GLU A 696 39.95 -29.47 -3.21
CA GLU A 696 40.71 -28.89 -2.13
C GLU A 696 40.41 -29.59 -0.79
N ALA A 697 41.40 -29.71 0.09
CA ALA A 697 41.22 -30.25 1.43
C ALA A 697 40.18 -29.44 2.25
N ILE A 698 39.40 -30.12 3.09
CA ILE A 698 38.61 -29.45 4.12
C ILE A 698 39.56 -29.04 5.24
N VAL A 699 39.53 -27.77 5.65
CA VAL A 699 40.52 -27.23 6.59
C VAL A 699 39.91 -26.95 7.95
N TRP A 700 40.27 -27.69 8.99
CA TRP A 700 39.77 -27.52 10.36
C TRP A 700 40.65 -26.55 11.14
N TYR A 701 40.05 -25.50 11.66
CA TYR A 701 40.67 -24.47 12.50
C TYR A 701 39.59 -23.83 13.37
N GLY A 702 40.01 -23.09 14.39
CA GLY A 702 39.11 -22.35 15.26
C GLY A 702 39.62 -22.27 16.70
N PRO A 703 38.92 -21.53 17.54
CA PRO A 703 39.31 -21.33 18.93
C PRO A 703 38.90 -22.52 19.78
N GLY A 704 39.54 -22.67 20.94
CA GLY A 704 39.11 -23.64 21.94
C GLY A 704 37.67 -23.36 22.37
N ALA A 705 36.91 -24.40 22.63
CA ALA A 705 35.56 -24.25 23.17
C ALA A 705 35.59 -23.65 24.58
N GLN A 706 34.61 -22.81 24.92
CA GLN A 706 34.42 -22.33 26.29
C GLN A 706 33.22 -23.05 26.91
N TRP A 707 33.40 -23.59 28.12
CA TRP A 707 32.36 -24.32 28.88
C TRP A 707 32.23 -23.83 30.33
N ASN A 708 33.07 -22.88 30.73
CA ASN A 708 33.08 -22.25 32.04
C ASN A 708 33.74 -20.84 31.93
N ASN A 709 34.01 -20.22 33.06
CA ASN A 709 34.59 -18.88 33.11
C ASN A 709 36.13 -18.85 33.02
N ASP A 710 36.79 -20.02 32.84
CA ASP A 710 38.25 -20.12 32.76
C ASP A 710 38.79 -19.79 31.35
N GLY A 711 37.88 -19.48 30.42
CA GLY A 711 38.21 -19.11 29.04
C GLY A 711 38.36 -20.30 28.10
N ILE A 712 39.06 -20.05 26.99
CA ILE A 712 39.18 -20.99 25.86
C ILE A 712 40.50 -21.80 25.87
N LYS A 713 41.35 -21.61 26.88
CA LYS A 713 42.64 -22.31 27.01
C LYS A 713 42.48 -23.57 27.85
N HIS A 714 42.76 -24.72 27.25
CA HIS A 714 42.65 -26.03 27.89
C HIS A 714 43.94 -26.81 27.76
N SER A 715 44.37 -27.51 28.80
CA SER A 715 45.62 -28.30 28.79
C SER A 715 46.84 -27.50 28.27
N ASN A 716 46.88 -26.20 28.56
CA ASN A 716 47.88 -25.23 28.10
C ASN A 716 47.87 -24.85 26.60
N HIS A 717 46.80 -25.10 25.84
CA HIS A 717 46.66 -24.67 24.43
C HIS A 717 45.22 -24.26 24.06
N TYR A 718 45.02 -23.79 22.82
CA TYR A 718 43.75 -23.22 22.32
C TYR A 718 43.08 -24.07 21.22
N ASN A 719 43.41 -25.36 21.13
CA ASN A 719 43.01 -26.22 20.00
C ASN A 719 41.89 -27.22 20.36
N ASN A 720 41.27 -27.09 21.53
CA ASN A 720 40.19 -27.96 21.98
C ASN A 720 38.87 -27.54 21.34
N ILE A 721 38.75 -27.78 20.03
CA ILE A 721 37.64 -27.34 19.21
C ILE A 721 36.45 -28.29 19.38
N LEU A 722 35.27 -27.75 19.68
CA LEU A 722 33.99 -28.43 19.52
C LEU A 722 33.33 -28.00 18.22
N PHE A 723 32.83 -28.95 17.44
CA PHE A 723 32.14 -28.68 16.18
C PHE A 723 30.62 -28.65 16.37
N GLY A 724 29.95 -27.71 15.71
CA GLY A 724 28.51 -27.77 15.49
C GLY A 724 28.20 -28.90 14.52
N VAL A 725 27.38 -29.85 14.95
CA VAL A 725 27.02 -31.06 14.19
C VAL A 725 25.52 -31.24 14.30
N TYR A 726 24.81 -31.48 13.21
CA TYR A 726 23.42 -31.90 13.30
C TYR A 726 23.34 -33.36 13.81
N SER A 727 22.84 -33.51 15.04
CA SER A 727 22.63 -34.80 15.71
C SER A 727 21.49 -34.65 16.72
N PRO A 728 20.27 -35.10 16.39
CA PRO A 728 19.12 -35.03 17.30
C PRO A 728 19.37 -35.67 18.67
N GLU A 729 20.27 -36.67 18.74
CA GLU A 729 20.68 -37.33 19.99
C GLU A 729 21.60 -36.46 20.84
N GLY A 730 22.23 -35.44 20.25
CA GLY A 730 23.17 -34.52 20.88
C GLY A 730 24.62 -34.97 20.79
N SER A 731 24.95 -36.00 20.01
CA SER A 731 26.34 -36.41 19.76
C SER A 731 27.09 -35.38 18.92
N GLY A 732 28.42 -35.48 18.86
CA GLY A 732 29.27 -34.53 18.15
C GLY A 732 30.73 -34.94 18.16
N TRP A 733 31.59 -34.05 17.69
CA TRP A 733 33.03 -34.25 17.60
C TRP A 733 33.81 -33.16 18.32
N TYR A 734 34.95 -33.56 18.87
CA TYR A 734 35.80 -32.73 19.72
C TYR A 734 37.28 -33.06 19.49
N MET A 735 38.14 -32.04 19.48
CA MET A 735 39.59 -32.25 19.59
C MET A 735 40.01 -32.33 21.07
N ALA A 736 40.42 -33.51 21.52
CA ALA A 736 40.74 -33.81 22.91
C ALA A 736 42.24 -34.07 23.13
N GLY A 737 42.72 -33.71 24.32
CA GLY A 737 44.07 -34.08 24.80
C GLY A 737 44.95 -32.88 25.13
N SER A 738 46.26 -33.10 25.02
CA SER A 738 47.31 -32.06 25.14
C SER A 738 48.07 -31.95 23.81
N MET A 739 48.96 -30.97 23.65
CA MET A 739 49.77 -30.85 22.43
C MET A 739 50.71 -32.04 22.17
N ALA A 740 50.96 -32.91 23.16
CA ALA A 740 51.69 -34.17 22.97
C ALA A 740 50.77 -35.34 22.54
N GLY A 741 49.46 -35.16 22.62
CA GLY A 741 48.44 -36.19 22.52
C GLY A 741 47.08 -35.66 22.07
N LEU A 742 47.00 -34.84 21.01
CA LEU A 742 45.77 -34.21 20.53
C LEU A 742 45.14 -35.04 19.40
N TYR A 743 43.89 -35.47 19.59
CA TYR A 743 43.17 -36.35 18.66
C TYR A 743 41.69 -36.02 18.58
N LEU A 744 41.02 -36.47 17.52
CA LEU A 744 39.56 -36.37 17.40
C LEU A 744 38.86 -37.46 18.21
N THR A 745 37.83 -37.07 18.95
CA THR A 745 36.98 -37.99 19.71
C THR A 745 35.51 -37.57 19.62
N GLN A 746 34.62 -38.54 19.72
CA GLN A 746 33.19 -38.25 19.76
C GLN A 746 32.82 -37.67 21.13
N ASN A 747 32.34 -36.44 21.13
CA ASN A 747 31.81 -35.77 22.30
C ASN A 747 30.86 -34.67 21.84
N GLY A 748 29.60 -34.78 22.25
CA GLY A 748 28.56 -33.79 21.97
C GLY A 748 28.64 -32.54 22.83
N ALA A 749 29.28 -32.65 24.00
CA ALA A 749 29.34 -31.63 25.05
C ALA A 749 27.95 -31.22 25.57
N GLY A 750 27.86 -30.16 26.37
CA GLY A 750 26.64 -29.64 26.98
C GLY A 750 26.03 -28.42 26.27
N THR A 751 24.90 -27.94 26.80
CA THR A 751 24.13 -26.78 26.27
C THR A 751 24.87 -25.44 26.38
N LYS A 752 25.77 -25.32 27.36
CA LYS A 752 26.57 -24.12 27.61
C LYS A 752 27.89 -24.10 26.85
N ASP A 753 28.24 -25.15 26.11
CA ASP A 753 29.57 -25.22 25.51
C ASP A 753 29.57 -24.52 24.15
N THR A 754 30.57 -23.69 23.89
CA THR A 754 30.67 -22.99 22.60
C THR A 754 31.17 -23.93 21.50
N ARG A 755 30.71 -23.73 20.27
CA ARG A 755 31.07 -24.57 19.12
C ARG A 755 31.44 -23.71 17.92
N VAL A 756 32.40 -24.15 17.12
CA VAL A 756 32.60 -23.59 15.78
C VAL A 756 31.51 -24.13 14.87
N LEU A 757 30.89 -23.26 14.08
CA LEU A 757 29.92 -23.68 13.07
C LEU A 757 30.60 -23.70 11.70
N ARG A 758 30.38 -24.78 10.97
CA ARG A 758 30.73 -24.92 9.56
C ARG A 758 29.56 -25.55 8.85
N PHE A 759 29.16 -24.96 7.75
CA PHE A 759 28.00 -25.42 7.01
C PHE A 759 28.39 -26.32 5.85
N LYS A 760 27.39 -27.00 5.30
CA LYS A 760 27.44 -27.59 3.96
C LYS A 760 26.32 -26.99 3.12
N LYS A 761 26.44 -27.09 1.80
CA LYS A 761 25.31 -26.81 0.91
C LYS A 761 24.24 -27.88 1.16
N SER A 762 23.00 -27.45 1.40
CA SER A 762 21.85 -28.36 1.46
C SER A 762 21.68 -29.07 0.11
N PRO A 763 21.11 -30.30 0.07
CA PRO A 763 20.90 -31.02 -1.18
C PRO A 763 20.24 -30.15 -2.26
N VAL A 764 20.74 -30.23 -3.50
CA VAL A 764 20.24 -29.45 -4.63
C VAL A 764 19.89 -30.38 -5.78
N GLU A 765 18.71 -30.22 -6.35
CA GLU A 765 18.24 -30.96 -7.52
C GLU A 765 18.86 -30.46 -8.83
N TYR A 766 19.11 -29.14 -8.93
CA TYR A 766 19.64 -28.50 -10.14
C TYR A 766 20.97 -27.76 -9.90
N ILE A 767 22.03 -28.20 -10.58
CA ILE A 767 23.33 -27.52 -10.64
C ILE A 767 23.58 -27.05 -12.08
N TYR A 768 23.89 -25.76 -12.26
CA TYR A 768 23.94 -25.08 -13.56
C TYR A 768 25.30 -24.43 -13.88
#